data_AF-L7JK19-F1
#
_entry.id   AF-L7JK19-F1
#
_cell.length_a   1.000
_cell.length_b   1.000
_cell.length_c   1.000
_cell.angle_alpha   90.00
_cell.angle_beta   90.00
_cell.angle_gamma   90.00
#
_symmetry.space_group_name_H-M   'P 1'
#
loop_
_entity.id
_entity.type
_entity.pdbx_description
1 polymer ?
#
loop_
_entity_poly.entity_id
_entity_poly.type
_entity_poly.pdbx_seq_one_letter_code
_entity_poly.pdbx_strand_id
1 'polypeptide(L)'
;MKSIHILAALTGLDTVVGAASGVASAAGATREMLYESGQIHMDIMAKKEAYWASREAEGIMNSSQYPSYSTDSSNFRLAEAAPVPCVNGLAKVRPNDAKYTFKCSNVDFYDFVSHADLGSTRGEGASSWGWTSPEGREFVAIAQSDGAAFAEVTKEGKLVYLGRLPQYSSVSIWREMKGYKNYLVIGSEATNHGVQIFDFRKLLTVDPAKPVVFSNTRDLTARWNGLPTGRSHNVVVNEEKNYGVAVGAMPRTSTCRSGLIFFDLTDPANPKDLGCASGDGYVHDAQCIVYRGPDTKYNGRDICYGYNEDTLTIYDVTDKKSTKIISRTTYPGAAYTHQGWVTNTTWQEYLVLDDEYDEYDRVGPGSQRRAVTYFWDIRSLDAPKQTGFFRSSVNGVDHNQFVVGKYAFQSNYGSGLRVLDLSTLPRDPTGAGVSEVAYFDVYPEDDNMTGGGQVEFQGTWSSYPFFKSGFIVVNTIERGAYVLKMTNREAGSCSRRTSSWGDMLFLGVVGAAIYEIVHATQLSLPTYPLTIPVLLLPLLALANTLFAVRSTALRLRARGDLATAKPFPPHPTTLVTILQIIQAIIAAVLATLLAATPAVDSCLLEQRWQHMYSAHDGDGIRRIQDALGCCGFNSPRDRAWPFPHGRGGQQTRCEEAWGRHGSCRAPWTDAMRVGVGVELGVVVVVEIVQVLVLLVLTGFPYVRRGLWYIMNHQTNRREYPVHNAWRERCTHDRERNGDLYRDRPLLAAEGSDAESCDEDEDATNEQPCGHCGRKSDGEQTQESANNLLALDSSIVPNVWRGDT
;
A
#
# COMPACT_ATOMS: atom_id res chain seq x y z
N MET A 1 45.39 -52.84 -45.69
CA MET A 1 46.13 -53.03 -46.96
C MET A 1 45.97 -51.77 -47.81
N LYS A 2 47.02 -51.30 -48.49
CA LYS A 2 47.03 -50.17 -49.48
C LYS A 2 46.57 -48.81 -48.88
N SER A 3 47.38 -47.77 -48.61
CA SER A 3 48.63 -47.21 -49.18
C SER A 3 48.41 -46.32 -50.42
N ILE A 4 49.32 -45.33 -50.61
CA ILE A 4 49.47 -44.37 -51.75
C ILE A 4 48.55 -43.13 -51.64
N HIS A 5 48.91 -41.86 -51.97
CA HIS A 5 50.13 -40.99 -52.00
C HIS A 5 49.66 -39.54 -52.38
N ILE A 6 50.40 -38.42 -52.44
CA ILE A 6 51.84 -38.06 -52.31
C ILE A 6 52.00 -36.60 -51.76
N LEU A 7 53.23 -36.07 -51.64
CA LEU A 7 53.55 -34.66 -51.27
C LEU A 7 53.49 -33.67 -52.47
N ALA A 8 53.06 -32.43 -52.23
CA ALA A 8 53.48 -31.23 -52.99
C ALA A 8 53.23 -29.97 -52.11
N ALA A 9 54.01 -28.89 -52.29
CA ALA A 9 53.98 -27.73 -51.40
C ALA A 9 54.31 -26.38 -52.08
N LEU A 10 53.82 -25.30 -51.46
CA LEU A 10 54.30 -23.91 -51.51
C LEU A 10 54.40 -23.19 -52.88
N THR A 11 53.58 -22.15 -53.05
CA THR A 11 54.06 -20.75 -53.26
C THR A 11 52.89 -19.76 -53.19
N GLY A 12 53.15 -18.52 -52.76
CA GLY A 12 52.14 -17.45 -52.67
C GLY A 12 51.96 -16.92 -51.23
N LEU A 13 52.74 -15.91 -50.87
CA LEU A 13 52.59 -15.15 -49.62
C LEU A 13 52.10 -13.71 -49.91
N ASP A 14 51.74 -13.03 -48.82
CA ASP A 14 51.61 -11.58 -48.63
C ASP A 14 50.32 -10.82 -49.03
N THR A 15 49.90 -9.98 -48.08
CA THR A 15 48.71 -9.10 -48.05
C THR A 15 47.36 -9.84 -48.11
N VAL A 16 46.45 -9.72 -47.14
CA VAL A 16 46.08 -8.54 -46.33
C VAL A 16 46.15 -8.82 -44.81
N VAL A 17 46.58 -7.82 -44.04
CA VAL A 17 46.42 -7.77 -42.57
C VAL A 17 45.12 -7.05 -42.22
N GLY A 18 44.21 -7.69 -41.50
CA GLY A 18 43.00 -7.07 -40.96
C GLY A 18 41.99 -8.06 -40.39
N ALA A 19 41.25 -7.65 -39.35
CA ALA A 19 40.09 -8.34 -38.78
C ALA A 19 40.29 -9.80 -38.31
N ALA A 20 41.23 -10.04 -37.39
CA ALA A 20 41.37 -11.31 -36.66
C ALA A 20 41.42 -11.11 -35.12
N SER A 21 40.54 -10.25 -34.60
CA SER A 21 40.44 -9.92 -33.16
C SER A 21 38.98 -9.67 -32.80
N GLY A 22 38.28 -10.66 -32.26
CA GLY A 22 36.84 -10.58 -32.00
C GLY A 22 36.12 -11.86 -31.58
N VAL A 23 36.79 -13.03 -31.60
CA VAL A 23 36.24 -14.30 -31.08
C VAL A 23 37.07 -14.77 -29.89
N ALA A 24 37.05 -13.98 -28.81
CA ALA A 24 37.46 -14.46 -27.49
C ALA A 24 36.32 -15.32 -26.93
N SER A 25 36.65 -16.49 -26.36
CA SER A 25 35.65 -17.47 -25.92
C SER A 25 34.83 -16.99 -24.73
N ALA A 26 33.52 -17.23 -24.74
CA ALA A 26 32.63 -17.03 -23.58
C ALA A 26 33.05 -17.84 -22.32
N ALA A 27 33.91 -18.84 -22.47
CA ALA A 27 34.47 -19.70 -21.41
C ALA A 27 35.42 -18.99 -20.41
N GLY A 28 35.38 -17.65 -20.33
CA GLY A 28 36.25 -16.85 -19.45
C GLY A 28 35.64 -15.54 -18.95
N ALA A 29 34.35 -15.28 -19.18
CA ALA A 29 33.65 -14.16 -18.57
C ALA A 29 33.25 -14.48 -17.12
N THR A 30 33.29 -13.49 -16.23
CA THR A 30 32.73 -13.64 -14.87
C THR A 30 31.21 -13.47 -14.89
N ARG A 31 30.48 -13.89 -13.85
CA ARG A 31 29.00 -13.81 -13.84
C ARG A 31 28.52 -12.35 -13.92
N GLU A 32 29.26 -11.44 -13.30
CA GLU A 32 29.04 -10.00 -13.34
C GLU A 32 29.14 -9.43 -14.77
N MET A 33 30.12 -9.89 -15.56
CA MET A 33 30.23 -9.52 -16.98
C MET A 33 29.05 -10.04 -17.82
N LEU A 34 28.47 -11.18 -17.44
CA LEU A 34 27.30 -11.77 -18.11
C LEU A 34 25.98 -11.06 -17.75
N TYR A 35 25.89 -10.43 -16.57
CA TYR A 35 24.82 -9.48 -16.24
C TYR A 35 25.00 -8.13 -16.95
N GLU A 36 26.20 -7.52 -16.91
CA GLU A 36 26.42 -6.20 -17.54
C GLU A 36 26.20 -6.24 -19.07
N SER A 37 26.60 -7.33 -19.72
CA SER A 37 26.31 -7.57 -21.15
C SER A 37 24.85 -7.94 -21.43
N GLY A 38 24.08 -8.35 -20.41
CA GLY A 38 22.71 -8.84 -20.54
C GLY A 38 22.60 -10.26 -21.12
N GLN A 39 23.68 -11.05 -21.13
CA GLN A 39 23.63 -12.43 -21.62
C GLN A 39 22.72 -13.30 -20.76
N ILE A 40 22.81 -13.21 -19.43
CA ILE A 40 21.94 -13.97 -18.50
C ILE A 40 20.46 -13.67 -18.75
N HIS A 41 20.12 -12.39 -18.95
CA HIS A 41 18.78 -11.96 -19.33
C HIS A 41 18.31 -12.60 -20.64
N MET A 42 19.12 -12.54 -21.70
CA MET A 42 18.77 -13.13 -22.99
C MET A 42 18.59 -14.65 -22.90
N ASP A 43 19.42 -15.34 -22.12
CA ASP A 43 19.32 -16.80 -21.92
C ASP A 43 18.05 -17.18 -21.15
N ILE A 44 17.70 -16.42 -20.10
CA ILE A 44 16.46 -16.61 -19.31
C ILE A 44 15.22 -16.33 -20.17
N MET A 45 15.19 -15.22 -20.90
CA MET A 45 14.06 -14.85 -21.77
C MET A 45 13.87 -15.89 -22.88
N ALA A 46 14.95 -16.32 -23.54
CA ALA A 46 14.90 -17.39 -24.54
C ALA A 46 14.42 -18.74 -23.97
N LYS A 47 14.78 -19.07 -22.71
CA LYS A 47 14.28 -20.27 -22.00
C LYS A 47 12.78 -20.17 -21.71
N LYS A 48 12.25 -19.00 -21.32
CA LYS A 48 10.81 -18.77 -21.13
C LYS A 48 10.04 -18.85 -22.45
N GLU A 49 10.52 -18.18 -23.50
CA GLU A 49 9.89 -18.21 -24.83
C GLU A 49 9.89 -19.62 -25.43
N ALA A 50 10.99 -20.38 -25.32
CA ALA A 50 11.04 -21.78 -25.74
C ALA A 50 10.08 -22.68 -24.94
N TYR A 51 9.86 -22.38 -23.65
CA TYR A 51 8.87 -23.08 -22.84
C TYR A 51 7.44 -22.80 -23.32
N TRP A 52 7.05 -21.53 -23.47
CA TRP A 52 5.70 -21.17 -23.94
C TRP A 52 5.42 -21.64 -25.36
N ALA A 53 6.39 -21.57 -26.27
CA ALA A 53 6.24 -22.12 -27.63
C ALA A 53 5.98 -23.64 -27.62
N SER A 54 6.55 -24.40 -26.67
CA SER A 54 6.23 -25.82 -26.50
C SER A 54 4.79 -26.04 -26.03
N ARG A 55 4.27 -25.17 -25.15
CA ARG A 55 2.88 -25.22 -24.65
C ARG A 55 1.87 -24.72 -25.70
N GLU A 56 2.26 -23.80 -26.58
CA GLU A 56 1.46 -23.41 -27.76
C GLU A 56 1.34 -24.58 -28.74
N ALA A 57 2.46 -25.28 -29.02
CA ALA A 57 2.48 -26.46 -29.89
C ALA A 57 1.68 -27.67 -29.34
N GLU A 58 1.61 -27.83 -28.02
CA GLU A 58 0.71 -28.77 -27.34
C GLU A 58 -0.75 -28.31 -27.30
N GLY A 59 -1.04 -27.06 -27.70
CA GLY A 59 -2.35 -26.44 -27.66
C GLY A 59 -2.79 -25.93 -26.29
N ILE A 60 -1.96 -26.02 -25.24
CA ILE A 60 -2.28 -25.59 -23.86
C ILE A 60 -2.58 -24.08 -23.81
N MET A 61 -1.86 -23.26 -24.58
CA MET A 61 -2.05 -21.80 -24.62
C MET A 61 -3.39 -21.38 -25.26
N ASN A 62 -4.14 -22.29 -25.91
CA ASN A 62 -5.46 -22.00 -26.46
C ASN A 62 -6.49 -21.87 -25.32
N SER A 63 -6.65 -20.65 -24.82
CA SER A 63 -7.56 -20.31 -23.72
C SER A 63 -9.02 -20.77 -23.93
N SER A 64 -9.48 -20.90 -25.17
CA SER A 64 -10.84 -21.33 -25.52
C SER A 64 -11.19 -22.76 -25.05
N GLN A 65 -10.19 -23.57 -24.66
CA GLN A 65 -10.42 -24.90 -24.10
C GLN A 65 -10.84 -24.89 -22.62
N TYR A 66 -10.65 -23.77 -21.93
CA TYR A 66 -10.97 -23.60 -20.51
C TYR A 66 -12.29 -22.81 -20.40
N PRO A 67 -13.47 -23.46 -20.40
CA PRO A 67 -14.74 -22.75 -20.24
C PRO A 67 -14.75 -21.87 -18.98
N SER A 68 -15.23 -20.63 -19.15
CA SER A 68 -15.50 -19.69 -18.08
C SER A 68 -16.53 -20.22 -17.08
N TYR A 69 -16.50 -19.71 -15.85
CA TYR A 69 -17.47 -20.07 -14.83
C TYR A 69 -18.84 -19.47 -15.15
N SER A 70 -19.83 -20.33 -15.37
CA SER A 70 -21.23 -19.95 -15.58
C SER A 70 -22.14 -20.74 -14.63
N THR A 71 -23.26 -20.13 -14.25
CA THR A 71 -24.36 -20.81 -13.55
C THR A 71 -25.48 -21.27 -14.49
N ASP A 72 -25.39 -20.99 -15.79
CA ASP A 72 -26.32 -21.56 -16.76
C ASP A 72 -26.02 -23.06 -16.98
N SER A 73 -27.08 -23.86 -16.97
CA SER A 73 -27.03 -25.32 -17.04
C SER A 73 -27.02 -25.89 -18.47
N SER A 74 -27.09 -25.03 -19.49
CA SER A 74 -27.25 -25.39 -20.91
C SER A 74 -26.15 -26.32 -21.44
N ASN A 75 -24.93 -26.22 -20.89
CA ASN A 75 -23.94 -27.29 -20.89
C ASN A 75 -23.30 -27.36 -19.50
N PHE A 76 -22.82 -28.56 -19.11
CA PHE A 76 -21.73 -28.69 -18.11
C PHE A 76 -22.06 -28.09 -16.73
N ARG A 77 -22.61 -28.90 -15.80
CA ARG A 77 -22.86 -28.44 -14.41
C ARG A 77 -21.55 -28.11 -13.69
N LEU A 78 -21.29 -26.83 -13.50
CA LEU A 78 -20.38 -26.29 -12.49
C LEU A 78 -21.00 -26.41 -11.09
N ALA A 79 -20.23 -26.08 -10.04
CA ALA A 79 -20.71 -26.11 -8.65
C ALA A 79 -21.91 -25.18 -8.40
N GLU A 80 -22.68 -25.45 -7.35
CA GLU A 80 -23.97 -24.81 -7.01
C GLU A 80 -23.84 -23.33 -6.61
N ALA A 81 -23.60 -22.47 -7.62
CA ALA A 81 -23.29 -21.05 -7.52
C ALA A 81 -21.96 -20.74 -6.78
N ALA A 82 -21.62 -19.44 -6.77
CA ALA A 82 -20.43 -18.90 -6.13
C ALA A 82 -20.80 -18.20 -4.81
N PRO A 83 -19.89 -18.15 -3.80
CA PRO A 83 -18.55 -18.72 -3.83
C PRO A 83 -18.51 -20.24 -3.75
N VAL A 84 -17.49 -20.84 -4.36
CA VAL A 84 -17.11 -22.24 -4.17
C VAL A 84 -16.10 -22.27 -3.02
N PRO A 85 -16.47 -22.74 -1.82
CA PRO A 85 -15.63 -22.63 -0.64
C PRO A 85 -14.47 -23.62 -0.66
N CYS A 86 -13.36 -23.24 -0.04
CA CYS A 86 -12.23 -24.13 0.18
C CYS A 86 -12.54 -25.14 1.31
N VAL A 87 -12.87 -26.38 0.95
CA VAL A 87 -13.29 -27.43 1.90
C VAL A 87 -12.31 -28.59 1.87
N ASN A 88 -11.74 -28.93 3.04
CA ASN A 88 -10.73 -29.98 3.21
C ASN A 88 -9.53 -29.82 2.26
N GLY A 89 -9.11 -28.57 2.01
CA GLY A 89 -7.98 -28.24 1.15
C GLY A 89 -8.28 -28.20 -0.36
N LEU A 90 -9.55 -28.32 -0.77
CA LEU A 90 -9.96 -28.36 -2.17
C LEU A 90 -11.13 -27.39 -2.48
N ALA A 91 -11.02 -26.66 -3.60
CA ALA A 91 -12.09 -25.89 -4.21
C ALA A 91 -12.56 -26.61 -5.49
N LYS A 92 -13.70 -27.30 -5.41
CA LYS A 92 -14.27 -28.13 -6.49
C LYS A 92 -15.20 -27.32 -7.36
N VAL A 93 -14.64 -26.48 -8.21
CA VAL A 93 -15.35 -25.55 -9.11
C VAL A 93 -16.23 -26.30 -10.11
N ARG A 94 -15.78 -27.48 -10.57
CA ARG A 94 -16.60 -28.45 -11.31
C ARG A 94 -16.64 -29.80 -10.57
N PRO A 95 -17.83 -30.38 -10.32
CA PRO A 95 -17.95 -31.74 -9.82
C PRO A 95 -17.27 -32.76 -10.76
N ASN A 96 -16.45 -33.65 -10.16
CA ASN A 96 -15.80 -34.80 -10.81
C ASN A 96 -14.82 -34.46 -11.97
N ASP A 97 -14.16 -33.30 -11.93
CA ASP A 97 -13.08 -32.96 -12.85
C ASP A 97 -11.85 -32.45 -12.09
N ALA A 98 -10.69 -33.03 -12.39
CA ALA A 98 -9.41 -32.64 -11.81
C ALA A 98 -8.95 -31.25 -12.28
N LYS A 99 -9.20 -30.87 -13.55
CA LYS A 99 -8.79 -29.56 -14.10
C LYS A 99 -9.48 -28.36 -13.44
N TYR A 100 -10.56 -28.63 -12.71
CA TYR A 100 -11.40 -27.67 -11.99
C TYR A 100 -11.58 -28.06 -10.50
N THR A 101 -10.65 -28.85 -9.96
CA THR A 101 -10.51 -29.17 -8.53
C THR A 101 -9.18 -28.64 -8.06
N PHE A 102 -9.18 -27.41 -7.56
CA PHE A 102 -7.98 -26.66 -7.18
C PHE A 102 -7.60 -26.96 -5.72
N LYS A 103 -6.31 -27.13 -5.40
CA LYS A 103 -5.84 -27.11 -4.01
C LYS A 103 -5.93 -25.68 -3.46
N CYS A 104 -6.30 -25.55 -2.19
CA CYS A 104 -6.47 -24.25 -1.55
C CYS A 104 -6.27 -24.32 -0.04
N SER A 105 -6.05 -23.15 0.58
CA SER A 105 -6.17 -22.96 2.03
C SER A 105 -6.63 -21.54 2.30
N ASN A 106 -7.67 -21.36 3.10
CA ASN A 106 -8.23 -20.04 3.47
C ASN A 106 -8.57 -19.08 2.31
N VAL A 107 -8.72 -19.56 1.06
CA VAL A 107 -9.12 -18.78 -0.11
C VAL A 107 -10.29 -19.48 -0.82
N ASP A 108 -11.42 -18.79 -0.92
CA ASP A 108 -12.59 -19.24 -1.67
C ASP A 108 -12.54 -18.71 -3.12
N PHE A 109 -13.09 -19.51 -4.04
CA PHE A 109 -13.25 -19.16 -5.45
C PHE A 109 -14.59 -18.45 -5.68
N TYR A 110 -14.61 -17.38 -6.47
CA TYR A 110 -15.83 -16.64 -6.81
C TYR A 110 -16.14 -16.64 -8.31
N ASP A 111 -15.11 -16.57 -9.17
CA ASP A 111 -15.30 -16.58 -10.62
C ASP A 111 -14.02 -16.98 -11.37
N PHE A 112 -14.20 -17.36 -12.63
CA PHE A 112 -13.12 -17.50 -13.61
C PHE A 112 -13.66 -17.11 -14.98
N VAL A 113 -12.92 -16.29 -15.73
CA VAL A 113 -13.24 -15.96 -17.12
C VAL A 113 -12.01 -16.23 -17.99
N SER A 114 -12.20 -17.02 -19.05
CA SER A 114 -11.15 -17.39 -19.98
C SER A 114 -10.64 -16.17 -20.76
N HIS A 115 -9.42 -16.22 -21.29
CA HIS A 115 -8.92 -15.12 -22.11
C HIS A 115 -9.76 -14.91 -23.39
N ALA A 116 -10.30 -15.98 -23.95
CA ALA A 116 -11.20 -15.93 -25.11
C ALA A 116 -12.52 -15.21 -24.78
N ASP A 117 -13.11 -15.50 -23.63
CA ASP A 117 -14.35 -14.84 -23.15
C ASP A 117 -14.10 -13.39 -22.68
N LEU A 118 -12.86 -13.07 -22.29
CA LEU A 118 -12.34 -11.69 -22.16
C LEU A 118 -11.96 -11.04 -23.51
N GLY A 119 -12.41 -11.61 -24.63
CA GLY A 119 -12.27 -11.05 -25.97
C GLY A 119 -10.84 -10.99 -26.52
N SER A 120 -9.95 -11.90 -26.08
CA SER A 120 -8.65 -12.12 -26.72
C SER A 120 -8.74 -13.18 -27.81
N THR A 121 -7.93 -13.01 -28.85
CA THR A 121 -7.70 -13.99 -29.92
C THR A 121 -6.43 -14.82 -29.71
N ARG A 122 -5.65 -14.52 -28.66
CA ARG A 122 -4.35 -15.15 -28.36
C ARG A 122 -4.27 -15.80 -26.99
N GLY A 123 -4.84 -15.20 -25.95
CA GLY A 123 -4.54 -15.59 -24.57
C GLY A 123 -3.26 -14.93 -24.09
N GLU A 124 -2.32 -15.74 -23.59
CA GLU A 124 -0.99 -15.31 -23.14
C GLU A 124 -1.08 -14.15 -22.14
N GLY A 125 -1.69 -14.45 -20.98
CA GLY A 125 -1.94 -13.48 -19.92
C GLY A 125 -0.69 -13.07 -19.14
N ALA A 126 -0.64 -11.79 -18.75
CA ALA A 126 0.48 -11.22 -18.00
C ALA A 126 0.01 -10.36 -16.80
N SER A 127 0.52 -9.14 -16.66
CA SER A 127 0.16 -8.20 -15.58
C SER A 127 -1.34 -7.93 -15.42
N SER A 128 -1.74 -7.47 -14.23
CA SER A 128 -3.11 -7.05 -13.94
C SER A 128 -3.12 -5.89 -12.96
N TRP A 129 -3.98 -4.90 -13.19
CA TRP A 129 -4.14 -3.78 -12.26
C TRP A 129 -5.56 -3.23 -12.23
N GLY A 130 -6.02 -2.89 -11.03
CA GLY A 130 -7.36 -2.39 -10.79
C GLY A 130 -7.45 -0.94 -10.32
N TRP A 131 -8.67 -0.43 -10.36
CA TRP A 131 -9.08 0.89 -9.88
C TRP A 131 -10.46 0.79 -9.21
N THR A 132 -10.63 1.44 -8.07
CA THR A 132 -11.93 1.60 -7.42
C THR A 132 -12.46 3.01 -7.68
N SER A 133 -13.65 3.13 -8.25
CA SER A 133 -14.29 4.42 -8.52
C SER A 133 -14.67 5.15 -7.22
N PRO A 134 -14.94 6.47 -7.27
CA PRO A 134 -15.42 7.23 -6.10
C PRO A 134 -16.72 6.66 -5.49
N GLU A 135 -17.56 6.04 -6.33
CA GLU A 135 -18.83 5.40 -5.95
C GLU A 135 -18.65 3.97 -5.39
N GLY A 136 -17.42 3.43 -5.43
CA GLY A 136 -17.10 2.10 -4.92
C GLY A 136 -17.34 0.94 -5.90
N ARG A 137 -17.40 1.20 -7.22
CA ARG A 137 -17.30 0.16 -8.26
C ARG A 137 -15.84 -0.23 -8.44
N GLU A 138 -15.56 -1.51 -8.67
CA GLU A 138 -14.20 -2.06 -8.71
C GLU A 138 -13.89 -2.61 -10.11
N PHE A 139 -12.94 -1.99 -10.81
CA PHE A 139 -12.59 -2.33 -12.19
C PHE A 139 -11.17 -2.90 -12.25
N VAL A 140 -10.92 -3.83 -13.16
CA VAL A 140 -9.61 -4.43 -13.40
C VAL A 140 -9.28 -4.41 -14.89
N ALA A 141 -8.01 -4.14 -15.19
CA ALA A 141 -7.39 -4.38 -16.48
C ALA A 141 -6.51 -5.64 -16.42
N ILE A 142 -6.57 -6.44 -17.48
CA ILE A 142 -6.03 -7.80 -17.55
C ILE A 142 -5.16 -7.86 -18.82
N ALA A 143 -3.84 -7.97 -18.67
CA ALA A 143 -2.93 -8.07 -19.82
C ALA A 143 -3.07 -9.43 -20.51
N GLN A 144 -2.98 -9.37 -21.84
CA GLN A 144 -3.02 -10.49 -22.79
C GLN A 144 -2.10 -10.12 -23.96
N SER A 145 -1.55 -11.09 -24.72
CA SER A 145 -0.53 -10.74 -25.72
C SER A 145 -1.06 -9.90 -26.90
N ASP A 146 -2.37 -9.87 -27.12
CA ASP A 146 -3.09 -8.99 -28.05
C ASP A 146 -3.89 -7.85 -27.35
N GLY A 147 -3.43 -7.38 -26.20
CA GLY A 147 -3.84 -6.10 -25.61
C GLY A 147 -4.06 -6.11 -24.10
N ALA A 148 -5.14 -5.45 -23.66
CA ALA A 148 -5.65 -5.52 -22.31
C ALA A 148 -7.18 -5.61 -22.34
N ALA A 149 -7.74 -6.62 -21.67
CA ALA A 149 -9.17 -6.68 -21.39
C ALA A 149 -9.50 -5.83 -20.15
N PHE A 150 -10.70 -5.28 -20.11
CA PHE A 150 -11.27 -4.55 -18.98
C PHE A 150 -12.51 -5.27 -18.46
N ALA A 151 -12.63 -5.36 -17.14
CA ALA A 151 -13.79 -5.96 -16.47
C ALA A 151 -14.14 -5.20 -15.17
N GLU A 152 -15.39 -5.33 -14.73
CA GLU A 152 -15.84 -4.95 -13.38
C GLU A 152 -15.91 -6.19 -12.49
N VAL A 153 -15.34 -6.10 -11.28
CA VAL A 153 -15.55 -7.06 -10.19
C VAL A 153 -16.78 -6.61 -9.41
N THR A 154 -17.89 -7.34 -9.54
CA THR A 154 -19.14 -6.99 -8.84
C THR A 154 -19.05 -7.27 -7.34
N LYS A 155 -20.04 -6.79 -6.57
CA LYS A 155 -20.10 -7.00 -5.10
C LYS A 155 -20.24 -8.48 -4.73
N GLU A 156 -20.79 -9.26 -5.65
CA GLU A 156 -20.98 -10.71 -5.60
C GLU A 156 -19.72 -11.47 -6.05
N GLY A 157 -18.67 -10.77 -6.48
CA GLY A 157 -17.39 -11.33 -6.91
C GLY A 157 -17.37 -11.81 -8.36
N LYS A 158 -18.29 -11.32 -9.22
CA LYS A 158 -18.32 -11.69 -10.65
C LYS A 158 -17.45 -10.78 -11.50
N LEU A 159 -16.76 -11.36 -12.49
CA LEU A 159 -15.84 -10.66 -13.39
C LEU A 159 -16.54 -10.33 -14.71
N VAL A 160 -17.24 -9.20 -14.73
CA VAL A 160 -18.08 -8.77 -15.84
C VAL A 160 -17.22 -8.08 -16.90
N TYR A 161 -17.01 -8.73 -18.04
CA TYR A 161 -16.26 -8.16 -19.18
C TYR A 161 -16.93 -6.89 -19.73
N LEU A 162 -16.12 -5.85 -19.95
CA LEU A 162 -16.55 -4.54 -20.44
C LEU A 162 -15.93 -4.17 -21.80
N GLY A 163 -14.79 -4.75 -22.17
CA GLY A 163 -14.15 -4.40 -23.44
C GLY A 163 -12.64 -4.60 -23.48
N ARG A 164 -12.02 -4.20 -24.58
CA ARG A 164 -10.60 -4.42 -24.88
C ARG A 164 -9.94 -3.16 -25.40
N LEU A 165 -8.75 -2.83 -24.88
CA LEU A 165 -7.76 -2.01 -25.58
C LEU A 165 -6.82 -2.96 -26.35
N PRO A 166 -6.78 -2.94 -27.68
CA PRO A 166 -5.86 -3.80 -28.45
C PRO A 166 -4.40 -3.35 -28.26
N GLN A 167 -3.46 -4.26 -28.52
CA GLN A 167 -2.03 -3.97 -28.50
C GLN A 167 -1.67 -2.79 -29.42
N TYR A 168 -0.70 -1.95 -29.01
CA TYR A 168 -0.38 -0.74 -29.77
C TYR A 168 0.37 -1.04 -31.09
N SER A 169 1.35 -1.95 -31.06
CA SER A 169 2.23 -2.26 -32.19
C SER A 169 2.17 -3.74 -32.59
N SER A 170 2.99 -4.59 -31.96
CA SER A 170 2.98 -6.05 -32.16
C SER A 170 2.29 -6.75 -31.00
N VAL A 171 1.94 -8.03 -31.20
CA VAL A 171 1.69 -8.92 -30.06
C VAL A 171 2.97 -9.08 -29.22
N SER A 172 2.79 -9.31 -27.93
CA SER A 172 3.86 -9.62 -26.98
C SER A 172 3.21 -10.00 -25.64
N ILE A 173 3.52 -11.18 -25.09
CA ILE A 173 3.07 -11.60 -23.75
C ILE A 173 3.52 -10.60 -22.68
N TRP A 174 4.72 -10.04 -22.83
CA TRP A 174 5.30 -9.03 -21.95
C TRP A 174 4.50 -7.71 -22.00
N ARG A 175 3.48 -7.60 -21.14
CA ARG A 175 2.78 -6.36 -20.81
C ARG A 175 2.75 -6.17 -19.32
N GLU A 176 3.19 -5.01 -18.89
CA GLU A 176 3.14 -4.59 -17.50
C GLU A 176 2.35 -3.29 -17.37
N MET A 177 1.60 -3.17 -16.28
CA MET A 177 0.71 -2.05 -16.07
C MET A 177 0.60 -1.68 -14.60
N LYS A 178 0.52 -0.39 -14.29
CA LYS A 178 0.23 0.10 -12.93
C LYS A 178 -0.78 1.24 -12.99
N GLY A 179 -1.56 1.40 -11.92
CA GLY A 179 -2.55 2.47 -11.79
C GLY A 179 -1.91 3.80 -11.37
N TYR A 180 -2.40 4.88 -11.96
CA TYR A 180 -2.09 6.25 -11.56
C TYR A 180 -3.39 7.05 -11.47
N LYS A 181 -3.83 7.41 -10.26
CA LYS A 181 -5.11 8.09 -10.01
C LYS A 181 -6.28 7.31 -10.62
N ASN A 182 -6.92 7.84 -11.67
CA ASN A 182 -7.99 7.17 -12.41
C ASN A 182 -7.51 6.60 -13.75
N TYR A 183 -6.20 6.63 -13.99
CA TYR A 183 -5.57 6.19 -15.22
C TYR A 183 -4.85 4.87 -15.03
N LEU A 184 -4.70 4.15 -16.14
CA LEU A 184 -3.84 2.98 -16.28
C LEU A 184 -2.64 3.37 -17.14
N VAL A 185 -1.44 3.10 -16.63
CA VAL A 185 -0.17 3.27 -17.35
C VAL A 185 0.28 1.89 -17.81
N ILE A 186 0.52 1.70 -19.11
CA ILE A 186 0.82 0.39 -19.73
C ILE A 186 2.13 0.46 -20.51
N GLY A 187 3.08 -0.43 -20.16
CA GLY A 187 4.30 -0.68 -20.91
C GLY A 187 4.29 -2.07 -21.57
N SER A 188 5.21 -2.28 -22.52
CA SER A 188 5.43 -3.58 -23.16
C SER A 188 6.82 -3.69 -23.77
N GLU A 189 7.33 -4.92 -23.89
CA GLU A 189 8.49 -5.23 -24.72
C GLU A 189 8.19 -5.25 -26.23
N ALA A 190 6.94 -5.09 -26.65
CA ALA A 190 6.61 -4.86 -28.05
C ALA A 190 7.36 -3.62 -28.59
N THR A 191 8.18 -3.79 -29.63
CA THR A 191 8.91 -2.70 -30.27
C THR A 191 7.93 -1.63 -30.78
N ASN A 192 8.28 -0.35 -30.64
CA ASN A 192 7.41 0.79 -31.01
C ASN A 192 6.04 0.84 -30.27
N HIS A 193 5.90 0.24 -29.08
CA HIS A 193 4.70 0.36 -28.25
C HIS A 193 4.60 1.73 -27.55
N GLY A 194 5.71 2.24 -27.02
CA GLY A 194 5.73 3.38 -26.09
C GLY A 194 5.10 3.00 -24.74
N VAL A 195 4.70 4.03 -23.97
CA VAL A 195 3.85 3.87 -22.79
C VAL A 195 2.46 4.41 -23.13
N GLN A 196 1.43 3.57 -23.04
CA GLN A 196 0.04 3.99 -23.21
C GLN A 196 -0.49 4.54 -21.87
N ILE A 197 -1.35 5.55 -21.92
CA ILE A 197 -2.13 6.03 -20.78
C ILE A 197 -3.61 5.94 -21.14
N PHE A 198 -4.39 5.18 -20.37
CA PHE A 198 -5.83 5.00 -20.53
C PHE A 198 -6.58 5.51 -19.31
N ASP A 199 -7.84 5.94 -19.44
CA ASP A 199 -8.65 6.49 -18.35
C ASP A 199 -9.76 5.49 -17.94
N PHE A 200 -9.64 4.88 -16.76
CA PHE A 200 -10.60 3.91 -16.24
C PHE A 200 -12.03 4.48 -16.11
N ARG A 201 -12.20 5.81 -16.02
CA ARG A 201 -13.53 6.43 -15.96
C ARG A 201 -14.36 6.16 -17.22
N LYS A 202 -13.71 5.84 -18.35
CA LYS A 202 -14.39 5.42 -19.60
C LYS A 202 -15.16 4.10 -19.44
N LEU A 203 -14.84 3.28 -18.44
CA LEU A 203 -15.56 2.04 -18.13
C LEU A 203 -16.87 2.28 -17.37
N LEU A 204 -17.04 3.42 -16.70
CA LEU A 204 -18.21 3.69 -15.84
C LEU A 204 -19.54 3.64 -16.62
N THR A 205 -19.52 4.01 -17.89
CA THR A 205 -20.70 4.12 -18.77
C THR A 205 -20.82 2.99 -19.79
N VAL A 206 -20.01 1.94 -19.69
CA VAL A 206 -20.09 0.79 -20.59
C VAL A 206 -21.27 -0.11 -20.21
N ASP A 207 -22.02 -0.54 -21.22
CA ASP A 207 -23.05 -1.58 -21.13
C ASP A 207 -22.38 -2.96 -21.28
N PRO A 208 -22.39 -3.84 -20.25
CA PRO A 208 -21.79 -5.17 -20.35
C PRO A 208 -22.41 -6.06 -21.44
N ALA A 209 -23.65 -5.78 -21.87
CA ALA A 209 -24.26 -6.49 -22.99
C ALA A 209 -23.71 -6.03 -24.36
N LYS A 210 -22.86 -4.99 -24.39
CA LYS A 210 -22.22 -4.43 -25.58
C LYS A 210 -20.75 -4.02 -25.28
N PRO A 211 -19.83 -4.98 -25.02
CA PRO A 211 -18.45 -4.68 -24.69
C PRO A 211 -17.74 -3.85 -25.77
N VAL A 212 -16.88 -2.92 -25.36
CA VAL A 212 -16.26 -1.91 -26.24
C VAL A 212 -14.85 -2.31 -26.66
N VAL A 213 -14.58 -2.34 -27.97
CA VAL A 213 -13.20 -2.34 -28.48
C VAL A 213 -12.74 -0.88 -28.59
N PHE A 214 -11.85 -0.50 -27.68
CA PHE A 214 -11.26 0.83 -27.60
C PHE A 214 -10.20 1.04 -28.70
N SER A 215 -10.04 2.28 -29.17
CA SER A 215 -9.07 2.64 -30.20
C SER A 215 -7.81 3.29 -29.62
N ASN A 216 -6.66 2.80 -30.05
CA ASN A 216 -5.35 3.39 -29.75
C ASN A 216 -5.14 4.83 -30.25
N THR A 217 -5.99 5.35 -31.14
CA THR A 217 -5.91 6.73 -31.66
C THR A 217 -6.94 7.69 -31.08
N ARG A 218 -7.97 7.19 -30.38
CA ARG A 218 -9.12 7.98 -29.88
C ARG A 218 -9.34 7.84 -28.37
N ASP A 219 -9.10 6.65 -27.84
CA ASP A 219 -9.56 6.28 -26.50
C ASP A 219 -8.42 6.21 -25.47
N LEU A 220 -7.16 6.25 -25.89
CA LEU A 220 -6.05 6.63 -25.01
C LEU A 220 -6.19 8.09 -24.58
N THR A 221 -5.69 8.40 -23.38
CA THR A 221 -5.45 9.76 -22.90
C THR A 221 -4.17 10.31 -23.53
N ALA A 222 -3.13 9.47 -23.63
CA ALA A 222 -1.89 9.75 -24.35
C ALA A 222 -1.16 8.46 -24.72
N ARG A 223 -0.17 8.59 -25.60
CA ARG A 223 0.95 7.65 -25.74
C ARG A 223 2.25 8.44 -25.61
N TRP A 224 3.04 8.13 -24.60
CA TRP A 224 4.41 8.64 -24.45
C TRP A 224 5.37 7.74 -25.24
N ASN A 225 6.30 8.34 -26.00
CA ASN A 225 7.25 7.61 -26.84
C ASN A 225 8.70 8.09 -26.66
N GLY A 226 9.10 8.40 -25.42
CA GLY A 226 10.49 8.74 -25.07
C GLY A 226 11.43 7.53 -24.91
N LEU A 227 10.94 6.30 -25.09
CA LEU A 227 11.73 5.08 -24.95
C LEU A 227 12.64 4.84 -26.18
N PRO A 228 13.92 4.45 -26.03
CA PRO A 228 14.88 4.39 -27.14
C PRO A 228 14.47 3.53 -28.35
N THR A 229 13.70 2.45 -28.12
CA THR A 229 13.11 1.60 -29.18
C THR A 229 11.60 1.45 -29.05
N GLY A 230 10.96 2.34 -28.27
CA GLY A 230 9.55 2.25 -27.94
C GLY A 230 9.16 1.03 -27.09
N ARG A 231 10.11 0.37 -26.39
CA ARG A 231 9.82 -0.81 -25.55
C ARG A 231 10.43 -0.70 -24.15
N SER A 232 9.77 -1.30 -23.17
CA SER A 232 10.16 -1.37 -21.75
C SER A 232 9.65 -2.66 -21.14
N HIS A 233 10.44 -3.32 -20.28
CA HIS A 233 10.00 -4.52 -19.59
C HIS A 233 8.80 -4.22 -18.68
N ASN A 234 8.95 -3.23 -17.80
CA ASN A 234 7.96 -2.87 -16.79
C ASN A 234 7.74 -1.35 -16.73
N VAL A 235 6.65 -0.92 -16.10
CA VAL A 235 6.35 0.48 -15.80
C VAL A 235 6.04 0.63 -14.32
N VAL A 236 6.51 1.69 -13.68
CA VAL A 236 6.34 1.97 -12.25
C VAL A 236 5.67 3.33 -12.09
N VAL A 237 4.90 3.54 -11.03
CA VAL A 237 4.22 4.82 -10.76
C VAL A 237 4.49 5.28 -9.34
N ASN A 238 4.92 6.53 -9.19
CA ASN A 238 4.89 7.25 -7.92
C ASN A 238 3.77 8.31 -7.97
N GLU A 239 2.56 7.93 -7.55
CA GLU A 239 1.41 8.83 -7.63
C GLU A 239 1.57 10.07 -6.73
N GLU A 240 2.21 9.94 -5.56
CA GLU A 240 2.42 11.07 -4.64
C GLU A 240 3.23 12.20 -5.30
N LYS A 241 4.18 11.83 -6.17
CA LYS A 241 5.06 12.74 -6.90
C LYS A 241 4.64 12.98 -8.35
N ASN A 242 3.54 12.37 -8.79
CA ASN A 242 2.93 12.57 -10.11
C ASN A 242 3.84 12.18 -11.30
N TYR A 243 4.64 11.12 -11.18
CA TYR A 243 5.48 10.62 -12.29
C TYR A 243 5.40 9.10 -12.45
N GLY A 244 5.67 8.66 -13.67
CA GLY A 244 5.90 7.25 -14.02
C GLY A 244 7.38 6.98 -14.34
N VAL A 245 7.74 5.70 -14.32
CA VAL A 245 9.06 5.20 -14.70
C VAL A 245 8.87 4.07 -15.68
N ALA A 246 9.67 4.00 -16.73
CA ALA A 246 9.82 2.80 -17.55
C ALA A 246 11.17 2.17 -17.23
N VAL A 247 11.20 0.85 -17.11
CA VAL A 247 12.39 0.08 -16.75
C VAL A 247 12.63 -1.07 -17.75
N GLY A 248 13.83 -1.63 -17.78
CA GLY A 248 14.24 -2.63 -18.78
C GLY A 248 14.20 -2.12 -20.23
N ALA A 249 14.25 -0.79 -20.44
CA ALA A 249 14.04 -0.17 -21.74
C ALA A 249 15.21 -0.41 -22.70
N MET A 250 14.99 -1.17 -23.77
CA MET A 250 16.06 -1.61 -24.68
C MET A 250 16.50 -0.52 -25.67
N PRO A 251 17.79 -0.49 -26.07
CA PRO A 251 18.86 -1.43 -25.69
C PRO A 251 19.64 -1.01 -24.42
N ARG A 252 20.35 -1.96 -23.81
CA ARG A 252 21.32 -1.71 -22.70
C ARG A 252 22.47 -0.77 -23.07
N THR A 253 22.68 -0.52 -24.37
CA THR A 253 23.66 0.45 -24.91
C THR A 253 23.12 1.87 -25.07
N SER A 254 21.83 2.12 -24.77
CA SER A 254 21.26 3.47 -24.76
C SER A 254 21.84 4.33 -23.63
N THR A 255 21.68 5.66 -23.71
CA THR A 255 22.10 6.62 -22.66
C THR A 255 21.55 6.26 -21.27
N CYS A 256 20.37 5.66 -21.22
CA CYS A 256 19.72 5.24 -19.99
C CYS A 256 20.07 3.80 -19.55
N ARG A 257 20.87 3.06 -20.32
CA ARG A 257 21.37 1.69 -20.07
C ARG A 257 20.32 0.65 -19.64
N SER A 258 19.06 0.83 -20.05
CA SER A 258 17.89 0.05 -19.61
C SER A 258 17.53 0.17 -18.12
N GLY A 259 18.04 1.18 -17.43
CA GLY A 259 17.66 1.54 -16.07
C GLY A 259 16.35 2.35 -15.98
N LEU A 260 16.21 3.14 -14.92
CA LEU A 260 15.01 3.94 -14.66
C LEU A 260 14.87 5.10 -15.65
N ILE A 261 13.85 5.14 -16.52
CA ILE A 261 13.54 6.29 -17.37
C ILE A 261 12.28 6.99 -16.87
N PHE A 262 12.38 8.25 -16.45
CA PHE A 262 11.31 8.98 -15.76
C PHE A 262 10.45 9.80 -16.74
N PHE A 263 9.13 9.77 -16.55
CA PHE A 263 8.18 10.60 -17.31
C PHE A 263 7.11 11.24 -16.42
N ASP A 264 6.75 12.48 -16.72
CA ASP A 264 5.74 13.25 -16.01
C ASP A 264 4.33 12.68 -16.23
N LEU A 265 3.54 12.63 -15.15
CA LEU A 265 2.12 12.29 -15.14
C LEU A 265 1.28 13.40 -14.49
N THR A 266 1.84 14.58 -14.23
CA THR A 266 1.12 15.76 -13.72
C THR A 266 -0.01 16.16 -14.68
N ASP A 267 0.28 16.14 -15.99
CA ASP A 267 -0.73 16.13 -17.06
C ASP A 267 -0.65 14.80 -17.85
N PRO A 268 -1.56 13.84 -17.60
CA PRO A 268 -1.60 12.55 -18.31
C PRO A 268 -1.92 12.64 -19.80
N ALA A 269 -2.38 13.78 -20.32
CA ALA A 269 -2.55 14.00 -21.76
C ALA A 269 -1.26 14.44 -22.45
N ASN A 270 -0.33 15.07 -21.71
CA ASN A 270 0.92 15.60 -22.22
C ASN A 270 2.16 15.15 -21.40
N PRO A 271 2.40 13.82 -21.26
CA PRO A 271 3.53 13.29 -20.51
C PRO A 271 4.88 13.70 -21.14
N LYS A 272 5.84 14.09 -20.28
CA LYS A 272 7.15 14.66 -20.67
C LYS A 272 8.30 13.86 -20.09
N ASP A 273 9.43 13.81 -20.79
CA ASP A 273 10.67 13.24 -20.27
C ASP A 273 11.19 14.04 -19.06
N LEU A 274 11.66 13.35 -18.02
CA LEU A 274 12.22 13.94 -16.80
C LEU A 274 13.70 13.61 -16.57
N GLY A 275 14.32 12.80 -17.42
CA GLY A 275 15.66 12.22 -17.24
C GLY A 275 15.65 10.71 -16.95
N CYS A 276 16.80 10.13 -16.64
CA CYS A 276 16.94 8.71 -16.33
C CYS A 276 18.12 8.38 -15.39
N ALA A 277 18.03 7.26 -14.68
CA ALA A 277 19.08 6.71 -13.82
C ALA A 277 19.71 5.48 -14.47
N SER A 278 20.86 5.67 -15.13
CA SER A 278 21.61 4.62 -15.85
C SER A 278 22.78 4.01 -15.07
N GLY A 279 22.99 4.45 -13.82
CA GLY A 279 24.21 4.18 -13.06
C GLY A 279 24.50 2.70 -12.80
N ASP A 280 23.48 1.85 -12.79
CA ASP A 280 23.59 0.41 -12.52
C ASP A 280 23.34 -0.47 -13.75
N GLY A 281 23.04 0.12 -14.91
CA GLY A 281 22.53 -0.62 -16.06
C GLY A 281 21.04 -0.96 -15.92
N TYR A 282 20.71 -2.24 -16.15
CA TYR A 282 19.34 -2.72 -16.31
C TYR A 282 18.58 -2.79 -14.97
N VAL A 283 17.30 -2.40 -14.99
CA VAL A 283 16.36 -2.55 -13.87
C VAL A 283 15.15 -3.36 -14.36
N HIS A 284 14.71 -4.36 -13.60
CA HIS A 284 13.64 -5.30 -13.99
C HIS A 284 12.24 -4.80 -13.61
N ASP A 285 11.99 -4.63 -12.31
CA ASP A 285 10.90 -3.83 -11.74
C ASP A 285 11.52 -2.88 -10.69
N ALA A 286 10.75 -1.90 -10.21
CA ALA A 286 11.14 -1.05 -9.10
C ALA A 286 9.93 -0.60 -8.28
N GLN A 287 10.15 -0.26 -7.01
CA GLN A 287 9.16 0.47 -6.21
C GLN A 287 9.67 1.86 -5.89
N CYS A 288 9.04 2.88 -6.49
CA CYS A 288 9.40 4.29 -6.30
C CYS A 288 8.41 5.00 -5.38
N ILE A 289 8.85 5.39 -4.18
CA ILE A 289 8.03 6.01 -3.13
C ILE A 289 8.82 7.03 -2.31
N VAL A 290 8.11 7.97 -1.68
CA VAL A 290 8.72 8.92 -0.74
C VAL A 290 9.12 8.20 0.54
N TYR A 291 10.39 8.31 0.93
CA TYR A 291 10.95 7.62 2.09
C TYR A 291 10.47 8.21 3.41
N ARG A 292 10.06 7.31 4.31
CA ARG A 292 9.48 7.61 5.64
C ARG A 292 9.95 6.64 6.73
N GLY A 293 11.02 5.87 6.48
CA GLY A 293 11.57 4.92 7.45
C GLY A 293 12.54 5.56 8.45
N PRO A 294 13.25 4.75 9.26
CA PRO A 294 14.11 5.22 10.33
C PRO A 294 15.42 5.87 9.86
N ASP A 295 15.84 5.71 8.59
CA ASP A 295 17.04 6.35 8.07
C ASP A 295 16.81 7.87 7.82
N THR A 296 17.01 8.66 8.86
CA THR A 296 16.67 10.09 8.90
C THR A 296 17.40 10.93 7.84
N LYS A 297 18.50 10.43 7.27
CA LYS A 297 19.24 11.04 6.14
C LYS A 297 18.40 11.14 4.87
N TYR A 298 17.43 10.24 4.71
CA TYR A 298 16.59 10.10 3.51
C TYR A 298 15.12 10.48 3.74
N ASN A 299 14.72 10.87 4.96
CA ASN A 299 13.34 11.24 5.27
C ASN A 299 12.79 12.33 4.32
N GLY A 300 11.67 12.06 3.66
CA GLY A 300 11.02 12.95 2.68
C GLY A 300 11.67 12.98 1.29
N ARG A 301 12.79 12.26 1.07
CA ARG A 301 13.38 12.06 -0.26
C ARG A 301 12.56 11.09 -1.10
N ASP A 302 12.78 11.15 -2.40
CA ASP A 302 12.14 10.28 -3.37
C ASP A 302 13.05 9.09 -3.67
N ILE A 303 12.65 7.88 -3.27
CA ILE A 303 13.50 6.69 -3.31
C ILE A 303 12.88 5.64 -4.23
N CYS A 304 13.70 5.09 -5.13
CA CYS A 304 13.35 3.86 -5.86
C CYS A 304 14.16 2.70 -5.30
N TYR A 305 13.48 1.62 -4.94
CA TYR A 305 14.07 0.30 -4.71
C TYR A 305 13.98 -0.45 -6.04
N GLY A 306 15.12 -0.66 -6.72
CA GLY A 306 15.22 -1.38 -7.99
C GLY A 306 15.67 -2.82 -7.80
N TYR A 307 15.11 -3.70 -8.61
CA TYR A 307 15.40 -5.14 -8.64
C TYR A 307 16.13 -5.42 -9.96
N ASN A 308 17.42 -5.71 -9.90
CA ASN A 308 18.36 -5.48 -11.00
C ASN A 308 19.09 -6.75 -11.48
N GLU A 309 18.39 -7.89 -11.52
CA GLU A 309 18.89 -9.21 -11.97
C GLU A 309 19.96 -9.86 -11.08
N ASP A 310 20.91 -9.09 -10.52
CA ASP A 310 21.96 -9.58 -9.60
C ASP A 310 21.92 -8.91 -8.21
N THR A 311 21.13 -7.83 -8.06
CA THR A 311 21.19 -6.92 -6.92
C THR A 311 19.87 -6.25 -6.58
N LEU A 312 19.69 -5.96 -5.28
CA LEU A 312 18.83 -4.89 -4.79
C LEU A 312 19.63 -3.58 -4.86
N THR A 313 19.16 -2.61 -5.63
CA THR A 313 19.82 -1.30 -5.75
C THR A 313 18.84 -0.19 -5.35
N ILE A 314 19.27 0.65 -4.39
CA ILE A 314 18.45 1.71 -3.81
C ILE A 314 18.93 3.05 -4.36
N TYR A 315 18.03 3.83 -4.94
CA TYR A 315 18.33 5.09 -5.62
C TYR A 315 17.67 6.28 -4.91
N ASP A 316 18.42 7.36 -4.67
CA ASP A 316 17.86 8.70 -4.49
C ASP A 316 17.53 9.27 -5.88
N VAL A 317 16.23 9.37 -6.16
CA VAL A 317 15.68 9.92 -7.41
C VAL A 317 15.00 11.26 -7.19
N THR A 318 15.31 11.97 -6.10
CA THR A 318 14.69 13.26 -5.75
C THR A 318 14.82 14.27 -6.89
N ASP A 319 16.01 14.36 -7.50
CA ASP A 319 16.25 14.99 -8.80
C ASP A 319 16.38 13.92 -9.89
N LYS A 320 15.47 13.91 -10.87
CA LYS A 320 15.39 12.92 -11.97
C LYS A 320 16.51 13.10 -13.00
N LYS A 321 17.21 14.24 -12.98
CA LYS A 321 18.36 14.57 -13.85
C LYS A 321 19.71 14.39 -13.14
N SER A 322 19.71 14.18 -11.82
CA SER A 322 20.92 13.97 -11.01
C SER A 322 20.71 12.90 -9.94
N THR A 323 20.13 11.77 -10.36
CA THR A 323 19.87 10.59 -9.51
C THR A 323 21.15 9.99 -8.96
N LYS A 324 21.09 9.38 -7.78
CA LYS A 324 22.26 8.75 -7.13
C LYS A 324 21.91 7.36 -6.63
N ILE A 325 22.77 6.38 -6.89
CA ILE A 325 22.75 5.12 -6.17
C ILE A 325 23.18 5.40 -4.72
N ILE A 326 22.38 4.92 -3.77
CA ILE A 326 22.67 4.91 -2.34
C ILE A 326 23.43 3.63 -2.01
N SER A 327 22.87 2.49 -2.43
CA SER A 327 23.48 1.17 -2.26
C SER A 327 23.21 0.30 -3.49
N ARG A 328 24.17 -0.55 -3.82
CA ARG A 328 24.03 -1.72 -4.72
C ARG A 328 24.35 -2.94 -3.88
N THR A 329 23.46 -3.92 -3.75
CA THR A 329 23.65 -5.03 -2.79
C THR A 329 23.15 -6.36 -3.32
N THR A 330 24.09 -7.31 -3.47
CA THR A 330 23.82 -8.70 -3.87
C THR A 330 23.71 -9.60 -2.64
N TYR A 331 23.32 -10.86 -2.83
CA TYR A 331 23.03 -11.81 -1.76
C TYR A 331 23.44 -13.26 -2.15
N PRO A 332 23.68 -14.16 -1.17
CA PRO A 332 24.10 -15.52 -1.46
C PRO A 332 23.00 -16.34 -2.17
N GLY A 333 23.11 -16.46 -3.48
CA GLY A 333 22.15 -17.17 -4.32
C GLY A 333 21.62 -16.38 -5.51
N ALA A 334 21.92 -15.09 -5.63
CA ALA A 334 21.36 -14.22 -6.68
C ALA A 334 21.44 -14.84 -8.09
N ALA A 335 20.28 -15.03 -8.73
CA ALA A 335 20.17 -15.55 -10.09
C ALA A 335 19.42 -14.61 -11.03
N TYR A 336 18.24 -14.17 -10.63
CA TYR A 336 17.46 -13.17 -11.34
C TYR A 336 16.62 -12.36 -10.36
N THR A 337 17.26 -11.39 -9.69
CA THR A 337 16.60 -10.43 -8.79
C THR A 337 15.49 -9.67 -9.53
N HIS A 338 14.25 -10.09 -9.34
CA HIS A 338 13.15 -9.87 -10.30
C HIS A 338 12.19 -8.77 -9.85
N GLN A 339 11.60 -8.93 -8.66
CA GLN A 339 10.68 -7.96 -8.07
C GLN A 339 10.82 -7.94 -6.53
N GLY A 340 10.15 -6.98 -5.90
CA GLY A 340 10.04 -6.86 -4.46
C GLY A 340 9.16 -5.69 -4.04
N TRP A 341 8.86 -5.61 -2.74
CA TRP A 341 7.93 -4.62 -2.21
C TRP A 341 8.23 -4.31 -0.72
N VAL A 342 8.24 -3.02 -0.34
CA VAL A 342 8.39 -2.64 1.07
C VAL A 342 7.22 -3.15 1.91
N THR A 343 7.51 -3.66 3.10
CA THR A 343 6.48 -4.24 3.98
C THR A 343 5.54 -3.17 4.56
N ASN A 344 5.97 -1.91 4.57
CA ASN A 344 5.14 -0.77 4.94
C ASN A 344 5.63 0.51 4.24
N THR A 345 4.78 1.11 3.41
CA THR A 345 5.10 2.34 2.65
C THR A 345 5.17 3.59 3.53
N THR A 346 4.59 3.60 4.73
CA THR A 346 4.62 4.75 5.65
C THR A 346 5.69 4.66 6.74
N TRP A 347 6.32 3.49 6.93
CA TRP A 347 7.45 3.26 7.83
C TRP A 347 8.36 2.16 7.26
N GLN A 348 9.31 2.58 6.44
CA GLN A 348 10.08 1.71 5.54
C GLN A 348 11.30 1.11 6.26
N GLU A 349 11.07 0.03 7.00
CA GLU A 349 12.11 -0.73 7.71
C GLU A 349 12.54 -2.02 6.99
N TYR A 350 11.62 -2.67 6.27
CA TYR A 350 11.85 -3.97 5.63
C TYR A 350 11.22 -4.03 4.23
N LEU A 351 11.75 -4.91 3.38
CA LEU A 351 11.10 -5.31 2.12
C LEU A 351 11.15 -6.84 1.93
N VAL A 352 10.21 -7.33 1.11
CA VAL A 352 10.22 -8.69 0.52
C VAL A 352 10.75 -8.62 -0.91
N LEU A 353 11.38 -9.69 -1.38
CA LEU A 353 12.02 -9.78 -2.70
C LEU A 353 11.94 -11.21 -3.25
N ASP A 354 11.80 -11.34 -4.58
CA ASP A 354 11.78 -12.58 -5.36
C ASP A 354 13.00 -12.71 -6.28
N ASP A 355 13.42 -13.95 -6.56
CA ASP A 355 14.55 -14.34 -7.39
C ASP A 355 14.14 -15.47 -8.34
N GLU A 356 13.53 -15.06 -9.45
CA GLU A 356 12.72 -15.85 -10.38
C GLU A 356 13.48 -16.97 -11.14
N TYR A 357 14.74 -17.21 -10.78
CA TYR A 357 15.58 -18.23 -11.40
C TYR A 357 16.46 -19.02 -10.41
N ASP A 358 16.46 -18.71 -9.11
CA ASP A 358 17.31 -19.40 -8.13
C ASP A 358 16.93 -20.89 -7.95
N GLU A 359 15.64 -21.23 -8.11
CA GLU A 359 15.13 -22.60 -8.20
C GLU A 359 15.52 -23.34 -9.47
N TYR A 360 15.75 -22.60 -10.56
CA TYR A 360 16.08 -23.16 -11.87
C TYR A 360 17.58 -23.42 -11.98
N ASP A 361 18.41 -22.43 -11.64
CA ASP A 361 19.87 -22.55 -11.46
C ASP A 361 20.24 -23.47 -10.26
N ARG A 362 19.30 -23.65 -9.32
CA ARG A 362 19.45 -24.42 -8.05
C ARG A 362 20.54 -23.88 -7.13
N VAL A 363 20.64 -22.55 -7.05
CA VAL A 363 21.59 -21.83 -6.21
C VAL A 363 20.93 -21.38 -4.91
N GLY A 364 21.75 -21.00 -3.91
CA GLY A 364 21.27 -20.41 -2.65
C GLY A 364 20.11 -21.18 -1.96
N PRO A 365 19.18 -20.46 -1.32
CA PRO A 365 17.90 -20.98 -0.87
C PRO A 365 17.06 -21.73 -1.93
N GLY A 366 17.07 -21.31 -3.20
CA GLY A 366 16.39 -21.96 -4.32
C GLY A 366 16.87 -23.37 -4.67
N SER A 367 18.04 -23.78 -4.20
CA SER A 367 18.62 -25.12 -4.42
C SER A 367 17.70 -26.30 -4.11
N GLN A 368 16.63 -26.10 -3.32
CA GLN A 368 15.59 -27.09 -3.03
C GLN A 368 14.41 -27.11 -4.03
N ARG A 369 14.44 -26.29 -5.09
CA ARG A 369 13.43 -26.17 -6.16
C ARG A 369 12.04 -25.74 -5.70
N ARG A 370 11.96 -24.82 -4.74
CA ARG A 370 10.73 -24.39 -4.07
C ARG A 370 10.71 -22.88 -3.82
N ALA A 371 9.88 -22.16 -4.57
CA ALA A 371 9.59 -20.73 -4.45
C ALA A 371 10.01 -20.10 -3.09
N VAL A 372 11.02 -19.25 -3.14
CA VAL A 372 11.62 -18.54 -2.01
C VAL A 372 10.90 -17.19 -1.79
N THR A 373 11.23 -16.50 -0.71
CA THR A 373 10.95 -15.06 -0.55
C THR A 373 12.02 -14.49 0.36
N TYR A 374 12.84 -13.58 -0.16
CA TYR A 374 13.96 -12.98 0.55
C TYR A 374 13.50 -11.82 1.44
N PHE A 375 13.92 -11.82 2.70
CA PHE A 375 13.64 -10.74 3.65
C PHE A 375 14.84 -9.82 3.80
N TRP A 376 14.58 -8.52 3.71
CA TRP A 376 15.60 -7.48 3.74
C TRP A 376 15.34 -6.45 4.84
N ASP A 377 16.35 -6.19 5.65
CA ASP A 377 16.45 -5.05 6.56
C ASP A 377 16.99 -3.84 5.79
N ILE A 378 16.16 -2.81 5.64
CA ILE A 378 16.45 -1.55 4.93
C ILE A 378 16.45 -0.34 5.89
N ARG A 379 16.62 -0.59 7.20
CA ARG A 379 16.65 0.47 8.24
C ARG A 379 17.87 1.40 8.14
N SER A 380 18.85 1.03 7.32
CA SER A 380 19.85 1.94 6.76
C SER A 380 19.90 1.72 5.25
N LEU A 381 19.63 2.76 4.46
CA LEU A 381 19.61 2.64 3.00
C LEU A 381 21.02 2.54 2.41
N ASP A 382 22.04 3.08 3.07
CA ASP A 382 23.44 2.93 2.65
C ASP A 382 23.97 1.48 2.78
N ALA A 383 23.30 0.63 3.57
CA ALA A 383 23.75 -0.72 3.89
C ALA A 383 22.58 -1.69 4.16
N PRO A 384 21.69 -1.95 3.17
CA PRO A 384 20.60 -2.91 3.31
C PRO A 384 21.15 -4.33 3.45
N LYS A 385 20.39 -5.22 4.09
CA LYS A 385 20.85 -6.59 4.40
C LYS A 385 19.76 -7.60 4.16
N GLN A 386 20.05 -8.60 3.34
CA GLN A 386 19.28 -9.84 3.33
C GLN A 386 19.49 -10.52 4.70
N THR A 387 18.40 -10.71 5.45
CA THR A 387 18.42 -11.17 6.86
C THR A 387 17.80 -12.53 7.07
N GLY A 388 16.99 -13.01 6.12
CA GLY A 388 16.38 -14.33 6.14
C GLY A 388 15.53 -14.60 4.91
N PHE A 389 14.82 -15.71 4.90
CA PHE A 389 13.94 -16.08 3.79
C PHE A 389 12.79 -16.98 4.26
N PHE A 390 11.66 -16.93 3.55
CA PHE A 390 10.67 -18.00 3.54
C PHE A 390 10.95 -18.94 2.35
N ARG A 391 10.51 -20.20 2.45
CA ARG A 391 10.56 -21.18 1.36
C ARG A 391 9.24 -21.94 1.32
N SER A 392 8.66 -22.07 0.13
CA SER A 392 7.39 -22.75 -0.10
C SER A 392 7.40 -24.22 0.35
N SER A 393 6.20 -24.71 0.66
CA SER A 393 5.94 -26.13 0.93
C SER A 393 5.96 -26.98 -0.35
N VAL A 394 5.67 -26.36 -1.50
CA VAL A 394 5.61 -26.96 -2.84
C VAL A 394 6.77 -26.51 -3.73
N ASN A 395 7.08 -27.31 -4.74
CA ASN A 395 8.00 -26.91 -5.80
C ASN A 395 7.34 -25.87 -6.71
N GLY A 396 8.11 -24.91 -7.20
CA GLY A 396 7.63 -23.80 -8.03
C GLY A 396 8.73 -22.76 -8.24
N VAL A 397 8.49 -21.81 -9.14
CA VAL A 397 9.29 -20.58 -9.34
C VAL A 397 8.63 -19.44 -8.56
N ASP A 398 9.38 -18.65 -7.78
CA ASP A 398 8.87 -17.38 -7.22
C ASP A 398 8.88 -16.23 -8.23
N HIS A 399 7.97 -15.25 -8.04
CA HIS A 399 7.66 -14.20 -9.03
C HIS A 399 6.80 -13.11 -8.37
N ASN A 400 6.36 -12.11 -9.15
CA ASN A 400 5.56 -10.93 -8.76
C ASN A 400 4.76 -11.01 -7.45
N GLN A 401 5.10 -10.14 -6.49
CA GLN A 401 4.40 -10.02 -5.20
C GLN A 401 4.02 -8.58 -4.80
N PHE A 402 3.01 -8.45 -3.94
CA PHE A 402 2.51 -7.18 -3.43
C PHE A 402 2.14 -7.26 -1.95
N VAL A 403 2.62 -6.32 -1.12
CA VAL A 403 2.23 -6.26 0.30
C VAL A 403 1.00 -5.39 0.51
N VAL A 404 -0.03 -5.94 1.16
CA VAL A 404 -1.22 -5.22 1.62
C VAL A 404 -1.40 -5.41 3.12
N GLY A 405 -1.14 -4.35 3.90
CA GLY A 405 -1.20 -4.39 5.35
C GLY A 405 -0.05 -5.21 5.94
N LYS A 406 -0.35 -6.43 6.42
CA LYS A 406 0.64 -7.38 6.95
C LYS A 406 0.88 -8.60 6.06
N TYR A 407 0.26 -8.66 4.88
CA TYR A 407 0.29 -9.83 4.02
C TYR A 407 1.02 -9.54 2.71
N ALA A 408 1.99 -10.39 2.34
CA ALA A 408 2.47 -10.47 0.96
C ALA A 408 1.56 -11.40 0.17
N PHE A 409 1.04 -10.94 -0.96
CA PHE A 409 0.32 -11.74 -1.95
C PHE A 409 1.26 -11.97 -3.13
N GLN A 410 1.50 -13.23 -3.49
CA GLN A 410 2.56 -13.64 -4.41
C GLN A 410 1.98 -14.48 -5.55
N SER A 411 2.56 -14.35 -6.74
CA SER A 411 2.03 -14.89 -7.99
C SER A 411 3.00 -15.91 -8.58
N ASN A 412 3.17 -17.03 -7.87
CA ASN A 412 4.31 -17.95 -8.04
C ASN A 412 4.03 -19.03 -9.09
N TYR A 413 3.85 -18.60 -10.34
CA TYR A 413 3.68 -19.43 -11.54
C TYR A 413 2.69 -20.59 -11.34
N GLY A 414 3.12 -21.85 -11.51
CA GLY A 414 2.22 -23.01 -11.44
C GLY A 414 1.52 -23.12 -10.09
N SER A 415 2.24 -22.82 -9.00
CA SER A 415 1.74 -22.93 -7.63
C SER A 415 0.67 -21.90 -7.24
N GLY A 416 0.29 -21.00 -8.14
CA GLY A 416 -0.84 -20.10 -7.97
C GLY A 416 -0.62 -18.96 -6.99
N LEU A 417 -1.71 -18.50 -6.39
CA LEU A 417 -1.71 -17.41 -5.40
C LEU A 417 -1.19 -17.94 -4.06
N ARG A 418 -0.12 -17.34 -3.55
CA ARG A 418 0.46 -17.63 -2.23
C ARG A 418 0.36 -16.40 -1.33
N VAL A 419 0.08 -16.58 -0.03
CA VAL A 419 -0.10 -15.45 0.91
C VAL A 419 0.65 -15.67 2.21
N LEU A 420 1.65 -14.81 2.48
CA LEU A 420 2.49 -14.88 3.68
C LEU A 420 2.11 -13.81 4.72
N ASP A 421 2.10 -14.17 6.01
CA ASP A 421 1.93 -13.20 7.12
C ASP A 421 3.28 -12.67 7.61
N LEU A 422 3.54 -11.39 7.35
CA LEU A 422 4.79 -10.70 7.66
C LEU A 422 4.82 -10.05 9.06
N SER A 423 3.78 -10.21 9.89
CA SER A 423 3.64 -9.47 11.17
C SER A 423 4.64 -9.84 12.27
N THR A 424 5.50 -10.83 12.03
CA THR A 424 6.65 -11.18 12.86
C THR A 424 7.92 -10.43 12.46
N LEU A 425 8.07 -10.01 11.20
CA LEU A 425 9.32 -9.50 10.63
C LEU A 425 9.92 -8.28 11.38
N PRO A 426 9.12 -7.29 11.86
CA PRO A 426 9.66 -6.17 12.66
C PRO A 426 10.15 -6.54 14.06
N ARG A 427 9.91 -7.78 14.52
CA ARG A 427 10.40 -8.33 15.79
C ARG A 427 11.50 -9.38 15.59
N ASP A 428 11.47 -10.08 14.47
CA ASP A 428 12.48 -11.04 14.03
C ASP A 428 12.71 -10.90 12.52
N PRO A 429 13.75 -10.15 12.09
CA PRO A 429 14.02 -9.90 10.68
C PRO A 429 14.58 -11.12 9.94
N THR A 430 14.87 -12.22 10.64
CA THR A 430 15.17 -13.51 9.97
C THR A 430 13.93 -14.13 9.35
N GLY A 431 12.75 -13.67 9.75
CA GLY A 431 11.47 -14.16 9.26
C GLY A 431 11.16 -15.60 9.68
N ALA A 432 11.83 -16.15 10.71
CA ALA A 432 11.56 -17.50 11.20
C ALA A 432 10.12 -17.68 11.76
N GLY A 433 9.43 -16.59 12.05
CA GLY A 433 8.00 -16.55 12.36
C GLY A 433 7.07 -16.19 11.19
N VAL A 434 7.56 -16.01 9.96
CA VAL A 434 6.72 -15.79 8.77
C VAL A 434 6.19 -17.13 8.28
N SER A 435 4.93 -17.15 7.84
CA SER A 435 4.26 -18.37 7.39
C SER A 435 3.25 -18.10 6.28
N GLU A 436 3.07 -19.09 5.40
CA GLU A 436 1.93 -19.14 4.47
C GLU A 436 0.64 -19.32 5.29
N VAL A 437 -0.29 -18.37 5.15
CA VAL A 437 -1.58 -18.37 5.86
C VAL A 437 -2.76 -18.68 4.94
N ALA A 438 -2.58 -18.50 3.64
CA ALA A 438 -3.59 -18.79 2.62
C ALA A 438 -2.91 -19.07 1.27
N TYR A 439 -3.53 -19.91 0.46
CA TYR A 439 -3.14 -20.12 -0.94
C TYR A 439 -4.32 -20.57 -1.79
N PHE A 440 -4.21 -20.39 -3.10
CA PHE A 440 -5.09 -20.98 -4.10
C PHE A 440 -4.25 -21.39 -5.30
N ASP A 441 -4.13 -22.70 -5.51
CA ASP A 441 -3.39 -23.26 -6.62
C ASP A 441 -4.21 -23.12 -7.91
N VAL A 442 -3.57 -22.76 -9.02
CA VAL A 442 -4.25 -22.53 -10.31
C VAL A 442 -3.93 -23.60 -11.35
N TYR A 443 -3.02 -24.53 -11.05
CA TYR A 443 -2.47 -25.49 -12.02
C TYR A 443 -2.56 -26.96 -11.51
N PRO A 444 -3.76 -27.50 -11.26
CA PRO A 444 -3.96 -28.83 -10.68
C PRO A 444 -3.48 -30.00 -11.56
N GLU A 445 -2.99 -29.72 -12.77
CA GLU A 445 -2.35 -30.69 -13.66
C GLU A 445 -0.98 -31.20 -13.17
N ASP A 446 -0.21 -30.42 -12.37
CA ASP A 446 1.09 -30.88 -11.82
C ASP A 446 1.09 -31.17 -10.31
N ASP A 447 -0.07 -31.02 -9.67
CA ASP A 447 -0.36 -31.26 -8.25
C ASP A 447 0.08 -32.62 -7.69
N ASN A 448 0.22 -33.62 -8.57
CA ASN A 448 0.59 -35.00 -8.25
C ASN A 448 2.09 -35.31 -8.47
N MET A 449 2.88 -34.35 -8.93
CA MET A 449 4.32 -34.52 -9.18
C MET A 449 5.13 -34.48 -7.87
N THR A 450 6.35 -35.02 -7.89
CA THR A 450 7.23 -35.07 -6.72
C THR A 450 7.58 -33.67 -6.23
N GLY A 451 6.99 -33.26 -5.11
CA GLY A 451 7.11 -31.92 -4.54
C GLY A 451 5.87 -31.03 -4.73
N GLY A 452 4.81 -31.53 -5.37
CA GLY A 452 3.51 -30.87 -5.46
C GLY A 452 3.48 -29.63 -6.35
N GLY A 453 4.30 -29.60 -7.40
CA GLY A 453 4.39 -28.53 -8.40
C GLY A 453 5.62 -28.68 -9.29
N GLN A 454 5.75 -27.83 -10.31
CA GLN A 454 6.93 -27.76 -11.20
C GLN A 454 7.63 -26.40 -11.17
N VAL A 455 8.95 -26.43 -11.34
CA VAL A 455 9.77 -25.24 -11.58
C VAL A 455 9.83 -24.99 -13.10
N GLU A 456 8.74 -24.48 -13.65
CA GLU A 456 8.55 -24.06 -15.04
C GLU A 456 7.50 -22.92 -15.10
N PHE A 457 7.43 -22.19 -16.21
CA PHE A 457 6.78 -20.87 -16.30
C PHE A 457 5.30 -20.90 -16.75
N GLN A 458 4.45 -21.73 -16.13
CA GLN A 458 2.99 -21.77 -16.38
C GLN A 458 2.18 -21.10 -15.26
N GLY A 459 0.85 -20.97 -15.39
CA GLY A 459 -0.01 -20.57 -14.27
C GLY A 459 -0.06 -19.05 -14.08
N THR A 460 0.04 -18.56 -12.83
CA THR A 460 -0.19 -17.13 -12.54
C THR A 460 1.02 -16.24 -12.86
N TRP A 461 0.76 -15.10 -13.51
CA TRP A 461 1.76 -14.04 -13.72
C TRP A 461 1.60 -12.92 -12.68
N SER A 462 0.36 -12.63 -12.28
CA SER A 462 0.01 -11.42 -11.55
C SER A 462 -1.22 -11.63 -10.69
N SER A 463 -1.26 -10.96 -9.54
CA SER A 463 -2.46 -10.85 -8.72
C SER A 463 -2.66 -9.43 -8.22
N TYR A 464 -3.91 -8.97 -8.17
CA TYR A 464 -4.30 -7.65 -7.71
C TYR A 464 -5.11 -7.75 -6.40
N PRO A 465 -4.46 -7.62 -5.22
CA PRO A 465 -5.08 -7.82 -3.90
C PRO A 465 -5.66 -6.56 -3.24
N PHE A 466 -5.59 -5.41 -3.93
CA PHE A 466 -5.80 -4.07 -3.34
C PHE A 466 -7.28 -3.63 -3.23
N PHE A 467 -8.23 -4.38 -3.77
CA PHE A 467 -9.65 -4.03 -3.73
C PHE A 467 -10.21 -3.94 -2.29
N LYS A 468 -11.11 -2.96 -2.07
CA LYS A 468 -11.72 -2.66 -0.77
C LYS A 468 -12.78 -3.69 -0.37
N SER A 469 -13.40 -4.34 -1.36
CA SER A 469 -14.22 -5.55 -1.16
C SER A 469 -13.45 -6.72 -0.55
N GLY A 470 -12.11 -6.70 -0.61
CA GLY A 470 -11.23 -7.80 -0.25
C GLY A 470 -11.07 -8.87 -1.32
N PHE A 471 -11.71 -8.73 -2.49
CA PHE A 471 -11.47 -9.58 -3.66
C PHE A 471 -10.02 -9.47 -4.15
N ILE A 472 -9.57 -10.54 -4.80
CA ILE A 472 -8.23 -10.67 -5.40
C ILE A 472 -8.47 -11.17 -6.83
N VAL A 473 -8.05 -10.40 -7.83
CA VAL A 473 -8.02 -10.89 -9.22
C VAL A 473 -6.67 -11.56 -9.43
N VAL A 474 -6.63 -12.74 -10.05
CA VAL A 474 -5.40 -13.47 -10.37
C VAL A 474 -5.39 -13.77 -11.86
N ASN A 475 -4.40 -13.26 -12.60
CA ASN A 475 -4.27 -13.44 -14.04
C ASN A 475 -3.28 -14.56 -14.37
N THR A 476 -3.70 -15.50 -15.21
CA THR A 476 -2.88 -16.66 -15.61
C THR A 476 -2.45 -16.57 -17.07
N ILE A 477 -1.35 -17.23 -17.40
CA ILE A 477 -0.75 -17.23 -18.73
C ILE A 477 -1.69 -17.93 -19.72
N GLU A 478 -2.05 -19.18 -19.44
CA GLU A 478 -2.72 -20.04 -20.43
C GLU A 478 -4.25 -20.00 -20.39
N ARG A 479 -4.87 -19.71 -19.23
CA ARG A 479 -6.34 -19.88 -19.05
C ARG A 479 -7.12 -18.58 -19.17
N GLY A 480 -6.85 -17.63 -18.27
CA GLY A 480 -7.71 -16.47 -18.04
C GLY A 480 -7.50 -15.83 -16.67
N ALA A 481 -8.51 -15.09 -16.20
CA ALA A 481 -8.49 -14.41 -14.90
C ALA A 481 -9.48 -15.03 -13.92
N TYR A 482 -9.03 -15.21 -12.68
CA TYR A 482 -9.80 -15.72 -11.55
C TYR A 482 -10.20 -14.57 -10.60
N VAL A 483 -11.37 -14.67 -9.98
CA VAL A 483 -11.74 -13.86 -8.80
C VAL A 483 -11.75 -14.76 -7.58
N LEU A 484 -10.92 -14.41 -6.60
CA LEU A 484 -10.70 -15.14 -5.36
C LEU A 484 -10.92 -14.23 -4.15
N LYS A 485 -11.14 -14.81 -2.96
CA LYS A 485 -11.19 -14.04 -1.71
C LYS A 485 -10.76 -14.89 -0.52
N MET A 486 -9.91 -14.32 0.33
CA MET A 486 -9.52 -14.96 1.59
C MET A 486 -10.71 -15.04 2.56
N THR A 487 -10.97 -16.23 3.11
CA THR A 487 -12.07 -16.49 4.07
C THR A 487 -11.90 -15.71 5.38
N ASN A 488 -10.66 -15.70 5.89
CA ASN A 488 -10.28 -15.16 7.20
C ASN A 488 -9.39 -13.90 7.09
N ARG A 489 -9.41 -13.20 5.94
CA ARG A 489 -8.86 -11.84 5.85
C ARG A 489 -9.72 -10.95 6.73
N GLU A 490 -9.20 -10.55 7.90
CA GLU A 490 -9.77 -9.44 8.67
C GLU A 490 -10.00 -8.30 7.68
N ALA A 491 -11.27 -7.95 7.49
CA ALA A 491 -11.63 -6.98 6.46
C ALA A 491 -10.84 -5.70 6.69
N GLY A 492 -10.39 -5.09 5.59
CA GLY A 492 -9.59 -3.86 5.56
C GLY A 492 -10.31 -2.60 6.04
N SER A 493 -11.01 -2.70 7.18
CA SER A 493 -10.91 -1.68 8.21
C SER A 493 -9.45 -1.26 8.30
N CYS A 494 -9.13 -0.13 7.67
CA CYS A 494 -7.99 0.68 8.07
C CYS A 494 -8.18 0.90 9.58
N SER A 495 -7.41 0.14 10.36
CA SER A 495 -7.44 0.22 11.82
C SER A 495 -6.91 1.60 12.15
N ARG A 496 -7.85 2.53 12.29
CA ARG A 496 -7.59 3.93 12.63
C ARG A 496 -7.09 3.98 14.06
N ARG A 497 -5.82 3.61 14.21
CA ARG A 497 -4.92 4.09 15.26
C ARG A 497 -4.42 5.50 14.93
N THR A 498 -5.24 6.30 14.24
CA THR A 498 -5.40 7.70 14.61
C THR A 498 -5.68 7.70 16.10
N SER A 499 -4.67 8.01 16.92
CA SER A 499 -4.91 8.32 18.33
C SER A 499 -5.93 9.45 18.35
N SER A 500 -7.14 9.15 18.79
CA SER A 500 -8.20 10.16 18.86
C SER A 500 -7.75 11.26 19.82
N TRP A 501 -8.41 12.42 19.75
CA TRP A 501 -8.21 13.45 20.77
C TRP A 501 -8.49 12.91 22.19
N GLY A 502 -9.33 11.87 22.33
CA GLY A 502 -9.53 11.14 23.58
C GLY A 502 -8.33 10.28 24.00
N ASP A 503 -7.62 9.64 23.07
CA ASP A 503 -6.42 8.84 23.37
C ASP A 503 -5.24 9.75 23.74
N MET A 504 -5.05 10.85 23.00
CA MET A 504 -4.04 11.86 23.34
C MET A 504 -4.36 12.54 24.69
N LEU A 505 -5.62 12.87 24.96
CA LEU A 505 -6.05 13.42 26.25
C LEU A 505 -5.83 12.43 27.39
N PHE A 506 -6.19 11.15 27.20
CA PHE A 506 -5.99 10.09 28.19
C PHE A 506 -4.50 9.90 28.50
N LEU A 507 -3.65 9.79 27.48
CA LEU A 507 -2.20 9.67 27.65
C LEU A 507 -1.59 10.93 28.31
N GLY A 508 -2.10 12.12 27.99
CA GLY A 508 -1.69 13.37 28.65
C GLY A 508 -2.09 13.44 30.12
N VAL A 509 -3.32 13.05 30.46
CA VAL A 509 -3.84 13.03 31.84
C VAL A 509 -3.14 11.97 32.69
N VAL A 510 -2.92 10.77 32.15
CA VAL A 510 -2.12 9.71 32.81
C VAL A 510 -0.66 10.14 32.93
N GLY A 511 -0.09 10.80 31.91
CA GLY A 511 1.26 11.35 31.94
C GLY A 511 1.43 12.41 33.03
N ALA A 512 0.46 13.31 33.20
CA ALA A 512 0.44 14.31 34.27
C ALA A 512 0.34 13.65 35.66
N ALA A 513 -0.54 12.66 35.85
CA ALA A 513 -0.66 11.95 37.12
C ALA A 513 0.62 11.15 37.47
N ILE A 514 1.29 10.55 36.48
CA ILE A 514 2.60 9.90 36.67
C ILE A 514 3.69 10.94 36.99
N TYR A 515 3.69 12.09 36.31
CA TYR A 515 4.62 13.18 36.59
C TYR A 515 4.47 13.67 38.04
N GLU A 516 3.25 13.89 38.54
CA GLU A 516 3.02 14.31 39.93
C GLU A 516 3.43 13.25 40.94
N ILE A 517 3.24 11.95 40.67
CA ILE A 517 3.79 10.87 41.51
C ILE A 517 5.33 10.96 41.59
N VAL A 518 6.00 11.20 40.46
CA VAL A 518 7.47 11.36 40.41
C VAL A 518 7.91 12.65 41.10
N HIS A 519 7.21 13.76 40.89
CA HIS A 519 7.53 15.06 41.47
C HIS A 519 7.32 15.09 42.99
N ALA A 520 6.18 14.57 43.47
CA ALA A 520 5.86 14.45 44.89
C ALA A 520 6.78 13.46 45.63
N THR A 521 7.28 12.41 44.98
CA THR A 521 8.29 11.51 45.58
C THR A 521 9.69 12.12 45.57
N GLN A 522 10.10 12.83 44.51
CA GLN A 522 11.38 13.55 44.46
C GLN A 522 11.45 14.65 45.53
N LEU A 523 10.40 15.48 45.64
CA LEU A 523 10.30 16.54 46.65
C LEU A 523 9.70 16.09 47.99
N SER A 524 9.47 14.77 48.18
CA SER A 524 8.94 14.18 49.42
C SER A 524 7.68 14.87 50.00
N LEU A 525 6.81 15.38 49.12
CA LEU A 525 5.69 16.26 49.45
C LEU A 525 4.64 15.59 50.36
N PRO A 526 3.96 16.36 51.25
CA PRO A 526 2.86 15.85 52.06
C PRO A 526 1.69 15.26 51.25
N THR A 527 1.52 15.70 49.99
CA THR A 527 0.41 15.31 49.11
C THR A 527 0.58 13.95 48.44
N TYR A 528 1.77 13.31 48.52
CA TYR A 528 2.03 12.02 47.86
C TYR A 528 0.93 10.95 48.05
N PRO A 529 0.28 10.77 49.22
CA PRO A 529 -0.80 9.81 49.38
C PRO A 529 -2.06 10.09 48.54
N LEU A 530 -2.27 11.32 48.06
CA LEU A 530 -3.39 11.73 47.21
C LEU A 530 -3.11 11.48 45.71
N THR A 531 -1.84 11.55 45.30
CA THR A 531 -1.42 11.33 43.90
C THR A 531 -1.79 9.93 43.37
N ILE A 532 -1.80 8.92 44.25
CA ILE A 532 -2.11 7.53 43.90
C ILE A 532 -3.60 7.36 43.51
N PRO A 533 -4.58 7.79 44.34
CA PRO A 533 -5.98 7.92 43.92
C PRO A 533 -6.19 8.74 42.63
N VAL A 534 -5.46 9.84 42.46
CA VAL A 534 -5.56 10.72 41.27
C VAL A 534 -5.11 9.99 39.99
N LEU A 535 -4.08 9.13 40.06
CA LEU A 535 -3.69 8.25 38.94
C LEU A 535 -4.75 7.17 38.63
N LEU A 536 -5.47 6.67 39.62
CA LEU A 536 -6.47 5.62 39.42
C LEU A 536 -7.75 6.14 38.74
N LEU A 537 -8.12 7.41 38.96
CA LEU A 537 -9.31 8.03 38.34
C LEU A 537 -9.39 7.88 36.80
N PRO A 538 -8.40 8.29 35.99
CA PRO A 538 -8.47 8.14 34.53
C PRO A 538 -8.52 6.67 34.09
N LEU A 539 -7.83 5.76 34.80
CA LEU A 539 -7.85 4.33 34.50
C LEU A 539 -9.25 3.72 34.72
N LEU A 540 -9.91 4.11 35.81
CA LEU A 540 -11.29 3.74 36.10
C LEU A 540 -12.26 4.35 35.07
N ALA A 541 -12.06 5.62 34.67
CA ALA A 541 -12.86 6.27 33.63
C ALA A 541 -12.82 5.51 32.30
N LEU A 542 -11.63 5.10 31.87
CA LEU A 542 -11.45 4.33 30.64
C LEU A 542 -12.11 2.94 30.74
N ALA A 543 -11.88 2.21 31.83
CA ALA A 543 -12.48 0.88 32.03
C ALA A 543 -14.02 0.93 32.03
N ASN A 544 -14.60 1.92 32.72
CA ASN A 544 -16.04 2.17 32.79
C ASN A 544 -16.63 2.54 31.41
N THR A 545 -15.93 3.39 30.66
CA THR A 545 -16.31 3.80 29.29
C THR A 545 -16.26 2.62 28.31
N LEU A 546 -15.19 1.82 28.32
CA LEU A 546 -15.06 0.62 27.48
C LEU A 546 -16.15 -0.41 27.80
N PHE A 547 -16.50 -0.60 29.07
CA PHE A 547 -17.59 -1.48 29.49
C PHE A 547 -18.97 -0.97 29.04
N ALA A 548 -19.21 0.35 29.12
CA ALA A 548 -20.44 0.97 28.62
C ALA A 548 -20.60 0.86 27.10
N VAL A 549 -19.53 1.08 26.33
CA VAL A 549 -19.53 0.91 24.87
C VAL A 549 -19.74 -0.56 24.49
N ARG A 550 -18.99 -1.50 25.10
CA ARG A 550 -19.09 -2.94 24.79
C ARG A 550 -20.48 -3.51 25.11
N SER A 551 -21.06 -3.14 26.26
CA SER A 551 -22.42 -3.56 26.64
C SER A 551 -23.51 -2.97 25.74
N THR A 552 -23.33 -1.74 25.25
CA THR A 552 -24.21 -1.11 24.26
C THR A 552 -24.11 -1.76 22.88
N ALA A 553 -22.90 -2.06 22.40
CA ALA A 553 -22.67 -2.73 21.13
C ALA A 553 -23.27 -4.16 21.09
N LEU A 554 -23.18 -4.90 22.20
CA LEU A 554 -23.83 -6.21 22.35
C LEU A 554 -25.36 -6.11 22.30
N ARG A 555 -25.96 -5.09 22.94
CA ARG A 555 -27.40 -4.82 22.86
C ARG A 555 -27.87 -4.41 21.45
N LEU A 556 -27.02 -3.77 20.65
CA LEU A 556 -27.32 -3.43 19.26
C LEU A 556 -27.25 -4.66 18.34
N ARG A 557 -26.25 -5.53 18.49
CA ARG A 557 -26.21 -6.83 17.77
C ARG A 557 -27.43 -7.70 18.11
N ALA A 558 -27.77 -7.84 19.39
CA ALA A 558 -28.94 -8.60 19.84
C ALA A 558 -30.31 -8.03 19.41
N ARG A 559 -30.34 -6.85 18.76
CA ARG A 559 -31.55 -6.30 18.11
C ARG A 559 -31.63 -6.57 16.60
N GLY A 560 -30.57 -7.10 15.99
CA GLY A 560 -30.60 -7.60 14.61
C GLY A 560 -31.25 -8.98 14.51
N ASP A 561 -30.87 -9.90 15.41
CA ASP A 561 -31.33 -11.30 15.42
C ASP A 561 -32.73 -11.47 16.06
N LEU A 562 -33.73 -10.79 15.50
CA LEU A 562 -35.10 -10.72 16.03
C LEU A 562 -35.93 -11.98 15.68
N ALA A 563 -35.39 -13.15 16.03
CA ALA A 563 -36.02 -14.47 15.82
C ALA A 563 -35.90 -15.43 17.02
N THR A 564 -34.78 -15.44 17.76
CA THR A 564 -34.49 -16.51 18.77
C THR A 564 -33.87 -16.03 20.09
N ALA A 565 -33.67 -14.72 20.29
CA ALA A 565 -33.04 -14.19 21.50
C ALA A 565 -33.93 -14.34 22.76
N LYS A 566 -33.54 -15.22 23.69
CA LYS A 566 -34.09 -15.24 25.07
C LYS A 566 -33.85 -13.87 25.76
N PRO A 567 -34.75 -13.42 26.64
CA PRO A 567 -34.63 -12.11 27.29
C PRO A 567 -33.34 -12.02 28.12
N PHE A 568 -32.43 -11.15 27.68
CA PHE A 568 -31.19 -10.84 28.41
C PHE A 568 -31.53 -10.07 29.70
N PRO A 569 -30.93 -10.40 30.86
CA PRO A 569 -31.27 -9.75 32.13
C PRO A 569 -30.93 -8.24 32.11
N PRO A 570 -31.70 -7.39 32.80
CA PRO A 570 -31.67 -5.94 32.64
C PRO A 570 -30.42 -5.24 33.23
N HIS A 571 -29.64 -5.96 34.05
CA HIS A 571 -28.62 -5.42 34.95
C HIS A 571 -27.38 -4.71 34.35
N PRO A 572 -26.94 -4.89 33.08
CA PRO A 572 -25.71 -4.24 32.59
C PRO A 572 -25.70 -2.71 32.74
N THR A 573 -26.85 -2.07 32.54
CA THR A 573 -27.01 -0.62 32.70
C THR A 573 -26.90 -0.17 34.16
N THR A 574 -27.44 -0.94 35.10
CA THR A 574 -27.38 -0.64 36.53
C THR A 574 -25.95 -0.64 37.05
N LEU A 575 -25.12 -1.60 36.60
CA LEU A 575 -23.71 -1.68 36.99
C LEU A 575 -22.89 -0.48 36.46
N VAL A 576 -23.09 -0.07 35.19
CA VAL A 576 -22.46 1.14 34.65
C VAL A 576 -22.81 2.38 35.47
N THR A 577 -24.10 2.57 35.80
CA THR A 577 -24.54 3.71 36.62
C THR A 577 -23.94 3.68 38.03
N ILE A 578 -23.88 2.52 38.69
CA ILE A 578 -23.27 2.38 40.02
C ILE A 578 -21.77 2.73 39.96
N LEU A 579 -21.03 2.21 38.97
CA LEU A 579 -19.59 2.50 38.82
C LEU A 579 -19.33 3.98 38.54
N GLN A 580 -20.15 4.64 37.71
CA GLN A 580 -20.06 6.09 37.47
C GLN A 580 -20.34 6.91 38.75
N ILE A 581 -21.35 6.53 39.56
CA ILE A 581 -21.66 7.20 40.82
C ILE A 581 -20.51 7.05 41.83
N ILE A 582 -19.97 5.84 42.00
CA ILE A 582 -18.82 5.59 42.89
C ILE A 582 -17.61 6.43 42.46
N GLN A 583 -17.34 6.49 41.16
CA GLN A 583 -16.21 7.24 40.62
C GLN A 583 -16.36 8.76 40.84
N ALA A 584 -17.56 9.32 40.59
CA ALA A 584 -17.83 10.74 40.85
C ALA A 584 -17.74 11.11 42.34
N ILE A 585 -18.14 10.21 43.25
CA ILE A 585 -17.95 10.41 44.70
C ILE A 585 -16.45 10.46 45.05
N ILE A 586 -15.63 9.56 44.49
CA ILE A 586 -14.18 9.55 44.71
C ILE A 586 -13.54 10.83 44.16
N ALA A 587 -13.91 11.26 42.95
CA ALA A 587 -13.44 12.50 42.34
C ALA A 587 -13.81 13.74 43.18
N ALA A 588 -15.06 13.84 43.64
CA ALA A 588 -15.52 14.95 44.47
C ALA A 588 -14.82 15.01 45.84
N VAL A 589 -14.56 13.86 46.47
CA VAL A 589 -13.77 13.78 47.71
C VAL A 589 -12.32 14.22 47.48
N LEU A 590 -11.68 13.74 46.40
CA LEU A 590 -10.31 14.13 46.07
C LEU A 590 -10.20 15.63 45.74
N ALA A 591 -11.11 16.17 44.93
CA ALA A 591 -11.17 17.60 44.64
C ALA A 591 -11.33 18.44 45.91
N THR A 592 -12.16 17.99 46.86
CA THR A 592 -12.37 18.66 48.15
C THR A 592 -11.12 18.63 49.03
N LEU A 593 -10.44 17.48 49.12
CA LEU A 593 -9.20 17.33 49.87
C LEU A 593 -8.06 18.18 49.28
N LEU A 594 -7.91 18.16 47.95
CA LEU A 594 -6.88 18.91 47.23
C LEU A 594 -7.12 20.42 47.33
N ALA A 595 -8.36 20.89 47.14
CA ALA A 595 -8.72 22.30 47.27
C ALA A 595 -8.55 22.85 48.70
N ALA A 596 -8.54 21.98 49.72
CA ALA A 596 -8.28 22.36 51.10
C ALA A 596 -6.77 22.52 51.43
N THR A 597 -5.84 21.91 50.67
CA THR A 597 -4.42 21.94 51.05
C THR A 597 -3.77 23.33 51.06
N PRO A 598 -4.11 24.30 50.18
CA PRO A 598 -3.50 25.64 50.22
C PRO A 598 -3.86 26.45 51.48
N ALA A 599 -4.91 26.05 52.22
CA ALA A 599 -5.29 26.68 53.48
C ALA A 599 -4.45 26.18 54.68
N VAL A 600 -3.67 25.11 54.51
CA VAL A 600 -2.89 24.44 55.58
C VAL A 600 -1.45 24.08 55.16
N ASP A 601 -1.02 24.50 53.96
CA ASP A 601 0.25 24.14 53.33
C ASP A 601 1.47 24.32 54.25
N SER A 602 1.58 25.49 54.86
CA SER A 602 2.66 25.88 55.76
C SER A 602 2.73 25.06 57.05
N CYS A 603 1.61 24.47 57.50
CA CYS A 603 1.58 23.55 58.63
C CYS A 603 1.99 22.13 58.21
N LEU A 604 1.48 21.66 57.07
CA LEU A 604 1.80 20.33 56.53
C LEU A 604 3.30 20.21 56.17
N LEU A 605 3.88 21.24 55.55
CA LEU A 605 5.29 21.27 55.18
C LEU A 605 6.21 21.37 56.41
N GLU A 606 5.88 22.21 57.39
CA GLU A 606 6.60 22.33 58.67
C GLU A 606 6.59 20.99 59.43
N GLN A 607 5.44 20.31 59.52
CA GLN A 607 5.34 18.97 60.12
C GLN A 607 6.12 17.91 59.34
N ARG A 608 6.03 17.91 58.00
CA ARG A 608 6.73 16.94 57.14
C ARG A 608 8.25 17.08 57.25
N TRP A 609 8.77 18.32 57.25
CA TRP A 609 10.20 18.59 57.45
C TRP A 609 10.64 18.21 58.86
N GLN A 610 9.88 18.59 59.89
CA GLN A 610 10.19 18.23 61.28
C GLN A 610 10.25 16.70 61.46
N HIS A 611 9.33 15.96 60.83
CA HIS A 611 9.34 14.50 60.85
C HIS A 611 10.62 13.93 60.20
N MET A 612 10.93 14.30 58.96
CA MET A 612 12.14 13.85 58.26
C MET A 612 13.42 14.20 59.04
N TYR A 613 13.48 15.40 59.65
CA TYR A 613 14.62 15.83 60.45
C TYR A 613 14.77 15.00 61.73
N SER A 614 13.67 14.76 62.46
CA SER A 614 13.68 13.91 63.66
C SER A 614 14.04 12.45 63.36
N ALA A 615 13.63 11.94 62.19
CA ALA A 615 13.97 10.61 61.69
C ALA A 615 15.40 10.53 61.11
N HIS A 616 16.13 11.65 61.07
CA HIS A 616 17.46 11.77 60.45
C HIS A 616 17.49 11.37 58.96
N ASP A 617 16.37 11.54 58.23
CA ASP A 617 16.24 11.23 56.80
C ASP A 617 17.08 12.20 55.94
N GLY A 618 18.37 11.87 55.84
CA GLY A 618 19.36 12.63 55.09
C GLY A 618 19.05 12.67 53.59
N ASP A 619 18.49 11.59 53.04
CA ASP A 619 18.23 11.52 51.60
C ASP A 619 16.92 12.20 51.22
N GLY A 620 15.88 12.17 52.06
CA GLY A 620 14.68 12.99 51.91
C GLY A 620 14.99 14.48 51.93
N ILE A 621 15.70 14.95 52.96
CA ILE A 621 16.04 16.38 53.09
C ILE A 621 17.07 16.82 52.04
N ARG A 622 18.06 15.99 51.70
CA ARG A 622 19.00 16.27 50.60
C ARG A 622 18.27 16.40 49.26
N ARG A 623 17.36 15.49 48.90
CA ARG A 623 16.60 15.56 47.64
C ARG A 623 15.87 16.90 47.48
N ILE A 624 15.21 17.40 48.52
CA ILE A 624 14.53 18.70 48.49
C ILE A 624 15.54 19.84 48.32
N GLN A 625 16.61 19.86 49.14
CA GLN A 625 17.65 20.90 49.09
C GLN A 625 18.38 20.95 47.75
N ASP A 626 18.64 19.80 47.13
CA ASP A 626 19.31 19.68 45.84
C ASP A 626 18.39 20.06 44.68
N ALA A 627 17.14 19.59 44.66
CA ALA A 627 16.17 19.89 43.61
C ALA A 627 15.72 21.37 43.59
N LEU A 628 15.69 22.03 44.76
CA LEU A 628 15.24 23.42 44.90
C LEU A 628 16.37 24.43 45.15
N GLY A 629 17.64 23.99 45.13
CA GLY A 629 18.81 24.87 45.29
C GLY A 629 18.89 25.59 46.65
N CYS A 630 18.33 25.01 47.71
CA CYS A 630 18.10 25.65 49.01
C CYS A 630 18.80 24.90 50.17
N CYS A 631 18.72 25.48 51.37
CA CYS A 631 19.25 24.93 52.62
C CYS A 631 18.25 25.16 53.77
N GLY A 632 17.98 24.12 54.57
CA GLY A 632 17.12 24.21 55.77
C GLY A 632 15.67 24.64 55.51
N PHE A 633 14.81 24.59 56.53
CA PHE A 633 13.39 24.92 56.37
C PHE A 633 13.13 26.43 56.39
N ASN A 634 13.15 27.08 57.55
CA ASN A 634 12.91 28.53 57.66
C ASN A 634 14.16 29.39 57.34
N SER A 635 15.36 28.82 57.39
CA SER A 635 16.63 29.49 57.08
C SER A 635 17.71 28.45 56.70
N PRO A 636 18.83 28.84 56.07
CA PRO A 636 19.97 27.95 55.80
C PRO A 636 20.58 27.20 57.00
N ARG A 637 20.14 27.52 58.23
CA ARG A 637 20.57 26.89 59.49
C ARG A 637 19.43 26.20 60.24
N ASP A 638 18.18 26.44 59.88
CA ASP A 638 17.02 25.81 60.50
C ASP A 638 16.84 24.38 59.97
N ARG A 639 17.22 23.40 60.79
CA ARG A 639 17.01 21.95 60.52
C ARG A 639 17.51 21.51 59.14
N ALA A 640 18.63 22.11 58.69
CA ALA A 640 19.38 21.64 57.54
C ALA A 640 20.05 20.29 57.88
N TRP A 641 19.98 19.32 56.97
CA TRP A 641 20.51 17.97 57.15
C TRP A 641 20.75 17.31 55.78
N PRO A 642 21.72 16.40 55.61
CA PRO A 642 22.82 16.10 56.53
C PRO A 642 23.95 17.12 56.41
N PHE A 643 24.65 17.39 57.53
CA PHE A 643 25.81 18.29 57.52
C PHE A 643 26.99 17.64 56.80
N PRO A 644 27.62 18.32 55.82
CA PRO A 644 28.83 17.82 55.19
C PRO A 644 30.04 17.92 56.15
N HIS A 645 30.89 16.89 56.13
CA HIS A 645 32.17 16.90 56.85
C HIS A 645 33.29 17.31 55.89
N GLY A 646 34.02 18.36 56.23
CA GLY A 646 35.27 18.70 55.54
C GLY A 646 36.37 17.67 55.82
N ARG A 647 37.37 17.56 54.94
CA ARG A 647 38.61 16.82 55.23
C ARG A 647 39.29 17.47 56.44
N GLY A 648 39.22 16.83 57.60
CA GLY A 648 39.62 17.39 58.90
C GLY A 648 38.54 17.37 59.98
N GLY A 649 37.31 16.93 59.66
CA GLY A 649 36.27 16.63 60.66
C GLY A 649 35.43 17.82 61.14
N GLN A 650 35.73 19.05 60.71
CA GLN A 650 34.82 20.18 60.93
C GLN A 650 33.53 20.02 60.09
N GLN A 651 32.40 20.37 60.68
CA GLN A 651 31.12 20.53 59.97
C GLN A 651 31.19 21.80 59.13
N THR A 652 31.11 21.67 57.80
CA THR A 652 30.93 22.84 56.92
C THR A 652 29.45 23.17 56.80
N ARG A 653 29.08 24.46 56.75
CA ARG A 653 27.67 24.85 56.63
C ARG A 653 27.14 24.52 55.24
N CYS A 654 25.83 24.33 55.12
CA CYS A 654 25.15 24.15 53.84
C CYS A 654 25.43 25.32 52.87
N GLU A 655 25.49 26.55 53.42
CA GLU A 655 25.92 27.79 52.74
C GLU A 655 27.35 27.69 52.16
N GLU A 656 28.28 27.12 52.92
CA GLU A 656 29.73 27.09 52.63
C GLU A 656 30.14 25.90 51.77
N ALA A 657 29.42 24.78 51.87
CA ALA A 657 29.70 23.55 51.13
C ALA A 657 29.07 23.53 49.73
N TRP A 658 27.95 24.23 49.53
CA TRP A 658 27.17 24.17 48.28
C TRP A 658 26.76 25.54 47.71
N GLY A 659 27.13 26.66 48.33
CA GLY A 659 26.86 28.02 47.82
C GLY A 659 25.38 28.43 47.85
N ARG A 660 24.56 27.76 48.65
CA ARG A 660 23.10 27.96 48.71
C ARG A 660 22.74 28.83 49.91
N HIS A 661 22.17 30.00 49.65
CA HIS A 661 21.83 31.00 50.68
C HIS A 661 20.33 31.15 50.95
N GLY A 662 19.47 30.45 50.20
CA GLY A 662 18.01 30.49 50.35
C GLY A 662 17.44 29.38 51.24
N SER A 663 16.36 29.68 51.95
CA SER A 663 15.59 28.73 52.74
C SER A 663 14.63 27.90 51.88
N CYS A 664 14.43 26.61 52.19
CA CYS A 664 13.59 25.74 51.38
C CYS A 664 12.09 26.00 51.53
N ARG A 665 11.62 26.60 52.63
CA ARG A 665 10.19 26.78 52.91
C ARG A 665 9.42 27.44 51.76
N ALA A 666 9.95 28.51 51.15
CA ALA A 666 9.28 29.20 50.05
C ALA A 666 9.18 28.33 48.77
N PRO A 667 10.28 27.93 48.10
CA PRO A 667 10.20 27.16 46.86
C PRO A 667 9.53 25.78 47.03
N TRP A 668 9.58 25.19 48.23
CA TRP A 668 8.90 23.92 48.51
C TRP A 668 7.38 24.11 48.74
N THR A 669 6.95 25.28 49.23
CA THR A 669 5.53 25.67 49.26
C THR A 669 5.01 25.92 47.85
N ASP A 670 5.78 26.61 47.01
CA ASP A 670 5.39 26.89 45.63
C ASP A 670 5.30 25.60 44.79
N ALA A 671 6.25 24.67 44.95
CA ALA A 671 6.19 23.34 44.33
C ALA A 671 4.96 22.53 44.79
N MET A 672 4.64 22.55 46.09
CA MET A 672 3.41 21.90 46.61
C MET A 672 2.14 22.50 45.98
N ARG A 673 2.08 23.82 45.81
CA ARG A 673 0.93 24.52 45.20
C ARG A 673 0.79 24.20 43.71
N VAL A 674 1.89 24.10 42.98
CA VAL A 674 1.89 23.70 41.57
C VAL A 674 1.34 22.28 41.42
N GLY A 675 1.88 21.30 42.18
CA GLY A 675 1.44 19.91 42.09
C GLY A 675 -0.05 19.73 42.43
N VAL A 676 -0.53 20.37 43.51
CA VAL A 676 -1.96 20.39 43.86
C VAL A 676 -2.83 20.97 42.73
N GLY A 677 -2.35 21.99 42.03
CA GLY A 677 -3.02 22.55 40.85
C GLY A 677 -3.12 21.55 39.68
N VAL A 678 -2.07 20.76 39.45
CA VAL A 678 -2.06 19.69 38.43
C VAL A 678 -2.97 18.53 38.83
N GLU A 679 -2.92 18.09 40.10
CA GLU A 679 -3.83 17.06 40.62
C GLU A 679 -5.30 17.47 40.46
N LEU A 680 -5.66 18.71 40.83
CA LEU A 680 -7.00 19.26 40.61
C LEU A 680 -7.38 19.29 39.12
N GLY A 681 -6.44 19.67 38.24
CA GLY A 681 -6.63 19.64 36.79
C GLY A 681 -6.96 18.24 36.26
N VAL A 682 -6.26 17.21 36.73
CA VAL A 682 -6.54 15.79 36.39
C VAL A 682 -7.95 15.40 36.82
N VAL A 683 -8.35 15.70 38.06
CA VAL A 683 -9.70 15.36 38.55
C VAL A 683 -10.79 16.04 37.73
N VAL A 684 -10.65 17.33 37.44
CA VAL A 684 -11.64 18.11 36.64
C VAL A 684 -11.77 17.58 35.22
N VAL A 685 -10.67 17.24 34.54
CA VAL A 685 -10.71 16.69 33.18
C VAL A 685 -11.39 15.32 33.14
N VAL A 686 -11.15 14.46 34.14
CA VAL A 686 -11.79 13.14 34.25
C VAL A 686 -13.30 13.27 34.45
N GLU A 687 -13.75 14.16 35.34
CA GLU A 687 -15.19 14.41 35.56
C GLU A 687 -15.88 14.97 34.30
N ILE A 688 -15.25 15.91 33.58
CA ILE A 688 -15.80 16.44 32.31
C ILE A 688 -16.00 15.30 31.28
N VAL A 689 -15.04 14.38 31.15
CA VAL A 689 -15.17 13.22 30.25
C VAL A 689 -16.30 12.28 30.71
N GLN A 690 -16.44 12.02 32.01
CA GLN A 690 -17.52 11.19 32.54
C GLN A 690 -18.91 11.81 32.30
N VAL A 691 -19.07 13.12 32.52
CA VAL A 691 -20.33 13.84 32.24
C VAL A 691 -20.69 13.78 30.76
N LEU A 692 -19.71 13.96 29.86
CA LEU A 692 -19.93 13.83 28.41
C LEU A 692 -20.35 12.39 28.01
N VAL A 693 -19.70 11.36 28.57
CA VAL A 693 -20.08 9.95 28.37
C VAL A 693 -21.50 9.68 28.87
N LEU A 694 -21.88 10.20 30.04
CA LEU A 694 -23.24 10.07 30.59
C LEU A 694 -24.30 10.77 29.71
N LEU A 695 -24.02 11.97 29.19
CA LEU A 695 -24.94 12.69 28.29
C LEU A 695 -25.16 11.96 26.94
N VAL A 696 -24.13 11.28 26.44
CA VAL A 696 -24.23 10.41 25.24
C VAL A 696 -25.05 9.15 25.54
N LEU A 697 -24.84 8.51 26.71
CA LEU A 697 -25.53 7.27 27.09
C LEU A 697 -27.00 7.48 27.52
N THR A 698 -27.33 8.60 28.14
CA THR A 698 -28.72 8.97 28.51
C THR A 698 -29.55 9.48 27.33
N GLY A 699 -28.92 9.75 26.18
CA GLY A 699 -29.60 9.83 24.90
C GLY A 699 -30.15 11.20 24.50
N PHE A 700 -29.64 12.31 25.04
CA PHE A 700 -30.04 13.66 24.62
C PHE A 700 -29.86 13.86 23.09
N PRO A 701 -30.93 14.04 22.29
CA PRO A 701 -30.84 14.00 20.83
C PRO A 701 -29.96 15.10 20.23
N TYR A 702 -30.03 16.30 20.82
CA TYR A 702 -29.22 17.45 20.43
C TYR A 702 -27.73 17.25 20.72
N VAL A 703 -27.38 16.59 21.84
CA VAL A 703 -25.99 16.26 22.18
C VAL A 703 -25.44 15.21 21.23
N ARG A 704 -26.22 14.18 20.86
CA ARG A 704 -25.82 13.21 19.82
C ARG A 704 -25.58 13.89 18.47
N ARG A 705 -26.43 14.85 18.05
CA ARG A 705 -26.17 15.63 16.83
C ARG A 705 -24.95 16.54 16.96
N GLY A 706 -24.78 17.24 18.07
CA GLY A 706 -23.65 18.16 18.32
C GLY A 706 -22.30 17.45 18.34
N LEU A 707 -22.17 16.36 19.11
CA LEU A 707 -20.94 15.56 19.14
C LEU A 707 -20.68 14.84 17.81
N TRP A 708 -21.71 14.29 17.15
CA TRP A 708 -21.54 13.75 15.79
C TRP A 708 -21.03 14.82 14.81
N TYR A 709 -21.55 16.05 14.90
CA TYR A 709 -21.10 17.15 14.06
C TYR A 709 -19.65 17.54 14.38
N ILE A 710 -19.29 17.74 15.65
CA ILE A 710 -17.92 18.13 16.08
C ILE A 710 -16.90 17.04 15.74
N MET A 711 -17.21 15.76 16.02
CA MET A 711 -16.35 14.63 15.69
C MET A 711 -16.17 14.50 14.17
N ASN A 712 -17.23 14.68 13.38
CA ASN A 712 -17.12 14.67 11.91
C ASN A 712 -16.41 15.92 11.34
N HIS A 713 -16.50 17.08 12.00
CA HIS A 713 -15.87 18.31 11.50
C HIS A 713 -14.34 18.29 11.61
N GLN A 714 -13.79 17.64 12.65
CA GLN A 714 -12.34 17.45 12.75
C GLN A 714 -11.81 16.28 11.91
N THR A 715 -12.63 15.26 11.59
CA THR A 715 -12.23 14.20 10.63
C THR A 715 -12.13 14.67 9.17
N ASN A 716 -12.35 15.96 8.90
CA ASN A 716 -12.29 16.55 7.55
C ASN A 716 -11.01 17.39 7.29
N ARG A 717 -9.95 17.19 8.10
CA ARG A 717 -8.57 17.47 7.65
C ARG A 717 -8.05 16.28 6.84
N ARG A 718 -7.34 16.59 5.76
CA ARG A 718 -6.98 15.64 4.69
C ARG A 718 -5.87 14.69 5.13
N GLU A 719 -6.16 13.40 5.19
CA GLU A 719 -5.17 12.35 4.97
C GLU A 719 -5.41 11.78 3.58
N TYR A 720 -4.33 11.62 2.81
CA TYR A 720 -4.39 11.21 1.41
C TYR A 720 -4.29 9.68 1.32
N PRO A 721 -5.30 8.96 0.78
CA PRO A 721 -4.97 7.73 0.09
C PRO A 721 -4.08 8.09 -1.11
N VAL A 722 -2.98 7.37 -1.32
CA VAL A 722 -2.19 7.46 -2.56
C VAL A 722 -2.91 6.63 -3.63
N HIS A 723 -4.13 7.09 -3.95
CA HIS A 723 -4.98 6.79 -5.11
C HIS A 723 -6.21 7.72 -5.02
N ASN A 724 -6.12 8.86 -5.71
CA ASN A 724 -7.17 9.83 -6.09
C ASN A 724 -7.54 11.05 -5.20
N ALA A 725 -7.75 12.16 -5.95
CA ALA A 725 -8.70 13.28 -5.74
C ALA A 725 -8.37 14.45 -4.78
N TRP A 726 -7.76 15.51 -5.33
CA TRP A 726 -8.04 16.93 -5.05
C TRP A 726 -7.86 17.72 -6.38
N ARG A 727 -8.51 18.86 -6.65
CA ARG A 727 -9.39 19.74 -5.85
C ARG A 727 -10.67 20.10 -6.62
N GLU A 728 -11.71 20.46 -5.89
CA GLU A 728 -12.45 21.72 -6.15
C GLU A 728 -12.65 22.48 -4.83
N ARG A 729 -12.54 23.82 -4.88
CA ARG A 729 -13.11 24.78 -3.90
C ARG A 729 -12.95 26.22 -4.42
N CYS A 730 -13.97 26.68 -5.13
CA CYS A 730 -14.48 28.06 -5.26
C CYS A 730 -15.76 27.90 -6.11
N THR A 731 -16.90 28.53 -5.83
CA THR A 731 -17.23 29.62 -4.89
C THR A 731 -18.41 29.25 -3.97
N HIS A 732 -18.80 30.14 -3.05
CA HIS A 732 -20.07 30.07 -2.32
C HIS A 732 -20.73 31.44 -2.36
N ASP A 733 -21.80 31.55 -3.15
CA ASP A 733 -22.81 32.62 -3.32
C ASP A 733 -23.22 32.58 -4.81
N ARG A 734 -24.50 32.53 -5.19
CA ARG A 734 -25.69 33.18 -4.61
C ARG A 734 -26.96 32.34 -4.82
N GLU A 735 -28.09 32.82 -4.30
CA GLU A 735 -29.41 32.21 -4.54
C GLU A 735 -29.98 32.45 -5.96
N ARG A 736 -30.98 31.61 -6.32
CA ARG A 736 -32.25 31.97 -6.99
C ARG A 736 -32.35 31.89 -8.54
N ASN A 737 -33.31 31.07 -8.99
CA ASN A 737 -33.98 31.00 -10.32
C ASN A 737 -33.20 30.50 -11.57
N GLY A 738 -33.80 29.55 -12.28
CA GLY A 738 -34.27 29.81 -13.67
C GLY A 738 -33.61 29.10 -14.87
N ASP A 739 -34.19 27.97 -15.28
CA ASP A 739 -34.57 27.61 -16.66
C ASP A 739 -33.64 27.85 -17.89
N LEU A 740 -33.11 26.71 -18.40
CA LEU A 740 -33.32 26.16 -19.76
C LEU A 740 -32.63 26.73 -21.04
N TYR A 741 -32.45 25.78 -21.99
CA TYR A 741 -31.92 25.83 -23.38
C TYR A 741 -30.44 26.24 -23.59
N ARG A 742 -29.57 25.64 -24.43
CA ARG A 742 -29.50 24.45 -25.35
C ARG A 742 -29.29 24.78 -26.85
N ASP A 743 -28.22 24.18 -27.41
CA ASP A 743 -27.87 23.87 -28.83
C ASP A 743 -27.49 25.01 -29.84
N ARG A 744 -26.22 24.93 -30.33
CA ARG A 744 -25.79 24.94 -31.77
C ARG A 744 -25.74 26.26 -32.59
N PRO A 745 -25.15 26.29 -33.82
CA PRO A 745 -23.93 25.59 -34.34
C PRO A 745 -23.04 26.46 -35.29
N LEU A 746 -22.00 25.85 -35.93
CA LEU A 746 -21.23 26.33 -37.12
C LEU A 746 -20.24 27.51 -36.85
N LEU A 747 -19.17 27.77 -37.63
CA LEU A 747 -18.41 27.04 -38.67
C LEU A 747 -17.03 27.73 -38.87
N ALA A 748 -15.94 26.97 -39.09
CA ALA A 748 -14.69 27.37 -39.79
C ALA A 748 -13.95 28.67 -39.34
N ALA A 749 -12.76 29.02 -39.82
CA ALA A 749 -11.51 28.28 -40.05
C ALA A 749 -10.37 29.35 -40.15
N GLU A 750 -9.10 28.94 -40.02
CA GLU A 750 -7.91 29.83 -40.10
C GLU A 750 -7.82 30.84 -38.92
N GLY A 751 -6.64 31.29 -38.46
CA GLY A 751 -5.27 30.87 -38.75
C GLY A 751 -4.25 31.59 -37.83
N SER A 752 -3.00 31.07 -37.79
CA SER A 752 -1.73 31.74 -37.42
C SER A 752 -1.67 32.77 -36.26
N ASP A 753 -0.79 32.46 -35.29
CA ASP A 753 0.06 33.40 -34.54
C ASP A 753 -0.63 34.44 -33.61
N ALA A 754 0.07 35.22 -32.77
CA ALA A 754 1.11 34.96 -31.76
C ALA A 754 1.29 36.27 -30.97
N GLU A 755 1.73 36.22 -29.69
CA GLU A 755 2.00 37.42 -28.84
C GLU A 755 0.76 38.32 -28.56
N SER A 756 0.70 39.20 -27.55
CA SER A 756 1.41 39.28 -26.25
C SER A 756 0.57 40.12 -25.25
N CYS A 757 0.96 40.08 -23.97
CA CYS A 757 0.91 41.14 -22.95
C CYS A 757 -0.26 42.17 -22.86
N ASP A 758 -0.92 42.12 -21.69
CA ASP A 758 -1.13 43.24 -20.74
C ASP A 758 -2.28 44.28 -20.88
N GLU A 759 -2.88 44.53 -19.70
CA GLU A 759 -3.49 45.76 -19.14
C GLU A 759 -4.79 46.40 -19.73
N ASP A 760 -5.87 46.21 -18.96
CA ASP A 760 -6.69 47.25 -18.28
C ASP A 760 -7.95 47.96 -18.85
N GLU A 761 -8.84 48.23 -17.88
CA GLU A 761 -9.89 49.25 -17.68
C GLU A 761 -11.11 49.43 -18.65
N ASP A 762 -12.21 48.76 -18.25
CA ASP A 762 -13.44 49.37 -17.66
C ASP A 762 -14.62 49.90 -18.52
N ALA A 763 -15.80 49.91 -17.85
CA ALA A 763 -16.96 50.79 -17.97
C ALA A 763 -17.99 50.68 -19.13
N THR A 764 -19.22 50.28 -18.74
CA THR A 764 -20.54 50.83 -19.16
C THR A 764 -21.12 50.55 -20.57
N ASN A 765 -22.44 50.58 -20.83
CA ASN A 765 -23.68 50.34 -20.04
C ASN A 765 -24.90 50.25 -21.04
N GLU A 766 -26.11 49.89 -20.55
CA GLU A 766 -27.45 50.06 -21.18
C GLU A 766 -27.80 49.07 -22.34
N GLN A 767 -28.88 48.26 -22.33
CA GLN A 767 -30.35 48.43 -22.14
C GLN A 767 -31.13 48.94 -23.38
N PRO A 768 -32.46 48.66 -23.55
CA PRO A 768 -33.27 47.52 -23.07
C PRO A 768 -34.38 46.99 -24.04
N CYS A 769 -35.02 45.84 -23.70
CA CYS A 769 -36.38 45.38 -24.08
C CYS A 769 -36.78 45.16 -25.57
N GLY A 770 -37.71 44.25 -25.92
CA GLY A 770 -38.43 43.21 -25.15
C GLY A 770 -39.70 42.65 -25.84
N HIS A 771 -40.48 41.83 -25.10
CA HIS A 771 -41.88 41.37 -25.33
C HIS A 771 -42.22 40.19 -26.30
N CYS A 772 -42.95 39.21 -25.73
CA CYS A 772 -44.03 38.30 -26.24
C CYS A 772 -43.95 37.56 -27.61
N GLY A 773 -44.40 36.30 -27.76
CA GLY A 773 -44.81 35.24 -26.80
C GLY A 773 -46.02 34.36 -27.22
N ARG A 774 -45.99 33.04 -26.90
CA ARG A 774 -47.08 32.01 -27.05
C ARG A 774 -47.51 31.67 -28.51
N LYS A 775 -48.05 30.48 -28.88
CA LYS A 775 -48.49 29.23 -28.18
C LYS A 775 -48.70 28.06 -29.20
N SER A 776 -48.72 26.80 -28.74
CA SER A 776 -49.49 25.61 -29.26
C SER A 776 -49.34 25.10 -30.72
N ASP A 777 -49.63 23.84 -31.12
CA ASP A 777 -49.74 22.50 -30.48
C ASP A 777 -49.82 21.41 -31.60
N GLY A 778 -49.40 20.15 -31.34
CA GLY A 778 -49.71 18.93 -32.14
C GLY A 778 -49.02 18.74 -33.53
N GLU A 779 -49.11 17.58 -34.22
CA GLU A 779 -49.34 16.17 -33.80
C GLU A 779 -48.98 15.14 -34.92
N GLN A 780 -48.75 13.87 -34.56
CA GLN A 780 -48.95 12.60 -35.32
C GLN A 780 -48.17 12.16 -36.62
N THR A 781 -47.88 10.83 -36.65
CA THR A 781 -47.79 9.87 -37.80
C THR A 781 -46.64 9.93 -38.85
N GLN A 782 -46.30 8.88 -39.65
CA GLN A 782 -46.26 7.38 -39.52
C GLN A 782 -45.71 6.74 -40.85
N GLU A 783 -45.04 5.55 -40.80
CA GLU A 783 -44.72 4.63 -41.95
C GLU A 783 -43.78 5.13 -43.11
N SER A 784 -43.20 4.31 -44.02
CA SER A 784 -42.75 2.89 -44.01
C SER A 784 -41.79 2.51 -45.19
N ALA A 785 -41.15 1.33 -45.08
CA ALA A 785 -40.84 0.32 -46.13
C ALA A 785 -39.74 0.46 -47.24
N ASN A 786 -38.78 -0.48 -47.17
CA ASN A 786 -38.38 -1.48 -48.21
C ASN A 786 -37.23 -1.31 -49.26
N ASN A 787 -36.66 -2.50 -49.58
CA ASN A 787 -35.88 -2.96 -50.76
C ASN A 787 -34.35 -2.66 -50.86
N LEU A 788 -33.52 -3.47 -51.56
CA LEU A 788 -33.35 -4.95 -51.67
C LEU A 788 -32.12 -5.30 -52.57
N LEU A 789 -31.60 -6.54 -52.49
CA LEU A 789 -30.61 -7.22 -53.39
C LEU A 789 -29.11 -6.78 -53.30
N ALA A 790 -28.13 -7.53 -53.84
CA ALA A 790 -27.64 -8.91 -53.56
C ALA A 790 -26.48 -9.32 -54.53
N LEU A 791 -25.73 -10.40 -54.19
CA LEU A 791 -24.75 -11.17 -55.03
C LEU A 791 -23.37 -10.49 -55.33
N ASP A 792 -22.24 -11.18 -55.55
CA ASP A 792 -21.74 -12.53 -55.12
C ASP A 792 -20.17 -12.64 -55.29
N SER A 793 -19.59 -13.77 -54.85
CA SER A 793 -18.23 -14.40 -54.99
C SER A 793 -17.23 -13.93 -56.09
N SER A 794 -15.89 -14.17 -56.05
CA SER A 794 -15.13 -15.41 -55.72
C SER A 794 -13.57 -15.29 -55.72
N ILE A 795 -12.86 -16.18 -54.98
CA ILE A 795 -11.59 -16.94 -55.30
C ILE A 795 -10.33 -16.15 -55.84
N VAL A 796 -9.17 -15.97 -55.14
CA VAL A 796 -8.07 -16.90 -54.69
C VAL A 796 -7.17 -17.45 -55.87
N PRO A 797 -5.81 -17.65 -55.82
CA PRO A 797 -4.71 -17.38 -54.83
C PRO A 797 -3.37 -16.74 -55.40
N ASN A 798 -2.29 -16.73 -54.58
CA ASN A 798 -0.83 -16.85 -54.88
C ASN A 798 0.00 -15.65 -55.44
N VAL A 799 1.36 -15.56 -55.30
CA VAL A 799 2.36 -15.93 -54.23
C VAL A 799 3.80 -15.42 -54.62
N TRP A 800 4.81 -15.50 -53.72
CA TRP A 800 6.29 -15.28 -53.86
C TRP A 800 6.96 -13.96 -53.37
N ARG A 801 8.21 -14.15 -52.93
CA ARG A 801 9.18 -13.31 -52.17
C ARG A 801 9.71 -12.05 -52.86
N GLY A 802 10.36 -11.18 -52.07
CA GLY A 802 11.43 -10.26 -52.49
C GLY A 802 12.18 -9.71 -51.27
N ASP A 803 13.52 -9.80 -51.24
CA ASP A 803 14.36 -9.49 -50.08
C ASP A 803 14.73 -8.00 -49.96
N THR A 804 14.77 -7.45 -48.74
CA THR A 804 15.89 -6.68 -48.16
C THR A 804 15.74 -6.45 -46.65
#